data_AF-A0A419PMD8-F1
#
_entry.id   AF-A0A419PMD8-F1
#
_cell.length_a   1.000
_cell.length_b   1.000
_cell.length_c   1.000
_cell.angle_alpha   90.00
_cell.angle_beta   90.00
_cell.angle_gamma   90.00
#
_symmetry.space_group_name_H-M   'P 1'
#
loop_
_entity.id
_entity.type
_entity.pdbx_description
1 polymer ?
#
loop_
_entity_poly.entity_id
_entity_poly.type
_entity_poly.pdbx_seq_one_letter_code
_entity_poly.pdbx_strand_id
1 'polypeptide(L)'
;MSHESESHVKISRTIYRGVSPSTSRLESRVRELEDMLDLERDARVRAERHAADMSFQVDALSERLDEAGGNSSQTHELLKRREMEIAKLRKDLENANASLEMAETSMRRRHQTALNELSAEVENLQKQKGKAEKDKNSLIMEVDNVLGQLDGALKAKQSAESKLEGLDAQLNRLKGLTDDLQRQLNDLNAAKARLTSENFELLHANQEYEAQVLNLSKARSSLESAVDDLKRSLDDEAKSRFNLQAQLTSLQMDYDNLQAKYEEESEEASNLRNQVSKFNADLAAMKSKFERELMSKTEEYEELKRKLTLRITELEDTAERERARASNLEKIKAKLTIEIKDLQNEVDSLSAENAELARRAKAAESLANDLQRRLDEMTIEINNLHSQNSQLEAENMRLKSQVNDLVDKNAALDRENRQLSDQVKELKSTLRDANRRLTDLEALRSQLEAERDNLASALHDAEEALREVDQKYQNAQAALNHLKSEMEQRLREKDEELETLRKTTTRTIEELTVTITEMEVKYKSELSRLKKRYESNIAELELQLDTANKANANLMKENKTLAQRVKDLEAFLEEERRLREAAESNLQASERKRIQLSSEVEELRGALEAADRARKHAENEMNEAQTRVSELTMQVNTLTNDKRRLEGDISVMQADMDEAINAKAGAEDRATRLNSEVLRLADELRQEQENYKHAEALRKQLEVEIREITVKLEEAEAFSAREGRRMVQKLQTRVRELEAEFDAESRRCKEALAAARKFERQYRELQTQAEDDRRMVLELQDLLDKTQMKMKAYKRQLEEAEEVSQITMNKYRKAQQQIEEAEHRADMAERTVTIKRIGPGRAGSVVRELSVTTNRGTRATSMM
;
A
#
# COMPACT_ATOMS: atom_id res chain seq x y z
N MET A 1 41.05 37.78 167.67
CA MET A 1 41.59 39.11 168.00
C MET A 1 40.92 39.53 169.31
N SER A 2 41.55 39.25 170.47
CA SER A 2 42.23 40.23 171.38
C SER A 2 41.21 41.14 172.11
N HIS A 3 41.10 41.31 173.44
CA HIS A 3 42.06 41.42 174.56
C HIS A 3 41.36 41.27 175.95
N GLU A 4 42.17 40.96 176.99
CA GLU A 4 42.24 41.34 178.44
C GLU A 4 41.06 42.11 179.11
N SER A 5 40.74 42.03 180.42
CA SER A 5 41.59 42.28 181.61
C SER A 5 40.89 41.99 182.98
N GLU A 6 41.68 41.66 184.01
CA GLU A 6 41.39 41.44 185.45
C GLU A 6 41.03 42.73 186.26
N SER A 7 40.49 42.60 187.49
CA SER A 7 40.97 43.35 188.70
C SER A 7 40.37 42.90 190.06
N HIS A 8 41.14 43.12 191.14
CA HIS A 8 41.12 42.55 192.51
C HIS A 8 40.40 43.36 193.63
N VAL A 9 39.75 42.65 194.57
CA VAL A 9 39.88 42.59 196.08
C VAL A 9 40.30 43.84 196.92
N LYS A 10 39.62 44.18 198.05
CA LYS A 10 40.03 43.93 199.49
C LYS A 10 39.17 44.58 200.61
N ILE A 11 39.04 43.83 201.71
CA ILE A 11 38.46 44.13 203.05
C ILE A 11 39.53 44.76 203.98
N SER A 12 39.15 45.57 204.98
CA SER A 12 39.98 45.84 206.17
C SER A 12 39.17 45.98 207.48
N ARG A 13 39.67 45.34 208.55
CA ARG A 13 39.15 45.31 209.94
C ARG A 13 40.19 46.00 210.83
N THR A 14 39.78 46.79 211.84
CA THR A 14 40.66 47.15 212.97
C THR A 14 39.90 47.17 214.29
N ILE A 15 40.46 46.49 215.30
CA ILE A 15 40.02 46.30 216.69
C ILE A 15 40.79 47.29 217.57
N TYR A 16 40.21 47.90 218.62
CA TYR A 16 41.01 48.33 219.79
C TYR A 16 40.25 48.29 221.14
N ARG A 17 40.95 47.72 222.13
CA ARG A 17 40.63 47.47 223.54
C ARG A 17 40.64 48.76 224.38
N GLY A 18 39.85 48.82 225.47
CA GLY A 18 40.13 49.75 226.58
C GLY A 18 39.03 49.92 227.64
N VAL A 19 39.18 49.21 228.77
CA VAL A 19 38.96 49.62 230.19
C VAL A 19 37.62 50.29 230.61
N SER A 20 36.80 49.51 231.36
CA SER A 20 36.00 49.77 232.61
C SER A 20 35.49 51.19 232.99
N PRO A 21 34.35 51.35 233.72
CA PRO A 21 33.07 50.62 233.72
C PRO A 21 31.84 51.56 233.58
N SER A 22 30.77 51.12 232.92
CA SER A 22 29.38 51.44 233.30
C SER A 22 28.39 50.73 232.38
N THR A 23 27.28 50.30 232.96
CA THR A 23 26.26 49.42 232.40
C THR A 23 25.50 50.00 231.19
N SER A 24 25.77 51.25 230.77
CA SER A 24 25.05 51.91 229.66
C SER A 24 25.71 51.76 228.27
N ARG A 25 26.96 51.27 228.17
CA ARG A 25 27.66 51.12 226.88
C ARG A 25 27.34 49.81 226.13
N LEU A 26 26.88 48.78 226.84
CA LEU A 26 26.54 47.49 226.23
C LEU A 26 25.22 47.53 225.42
N GLU A 27 24.26 48.35 225.82
CA GLU A 27 22.98 48.51 225.11
C GLU A 27 23.13 49.25 223.77
N SER A 28 24.06 50.21 223.68
CA SER A 28 24.36 50.93 222.43
C SER A 28 25.02 50.04 221.37
N ARG A 29 25.81 49.04 221.78
CA ARG A 29 26.51 48.15 220.85
C ARG A 29 25.62 47.06 220.27
N VAL A 30 24.56 46.68 220.99
CA VAL A 30 23.55 45.74 220.48
C VAL A 30 22.75 46.40 219.35
N ARG A 31 22.29 47.65 219.53
CA ARG A 31 21.56 48.38 218.47
C ARG A 31 22.36 48.55 217.17
N GLU A 32 23.65 48.89 217.25
CA GLU A 32 24.49 48.98 216.05
C GLU A 32 24.62 47.66 215.29
N LEU A 33 24.59 46.51 215.99
CA LEU A 33 24.68 45.20 215.35
C LEU A 33 23.34 44.76 214.75
N GLU A 34 22.21 45.19 215.33
CA GLU A 34 20.88 44.98 214.77
C GLU A 34 20.68 45.78 213.47
N ASP A 35 21.07 47.05 213.45
CA ASP A 35 20.98 47.91 212.24
C ASP A 35 21.85 47.36 211.08
N MET A 36 23.02 46.80 211.39
CA MET A 36 23.91 46.19 210.39
C MET A 36 23.34 44.89 209.82
N LEU A 37 22.60 44.10 210.61
CA LEU A 37 21.97 42.86 210.16
C LEU A 37 20.80 43.13 209.21
N ASP A 38 20.02 44.19 209.47
CA ASP A 38 18.90 44.57 208.61
C ASP A 38 19.38 45.12 207.26
N LEU A 39 20.48 45.87 207.23
CA LEU A 39 21.13 46.29 205.98
C LEU A 39 21.62 45.11 205.12
N GLU A 40 22.15 44.05 205.75
CA GLU A 40 22.61 42.86 205.04
C GLU A 40 21.44 42.07 204.44
N ARG A 41 20.31 41.94 205.16
CA ARG A 41 19.10 41.30 204.65
C ARG A 41 18.53 42.02 203.43
N ASP A 42 18.48 43.35 203.47
CA ASP A 42 18.00 44.17 202.36
C ASP A 42 18.91 44.06 201.12
N ALA A 43 20.23 43.97 201.32
CA ALA A 43 21.18 43.74 200.23
C ALA A 43 20.97 42.36 199.56
N ARG A 44 20.68 41.32 200.35
CA ARG A 44 20.45 39.96 199.84
C ARG A 44 19.18 39.86 199.00
N VAL A 45 18.07 40.46 199.44
CA VAL A 45 16.82 40.47 198.67
C VAL A 45 16.98 41.18 197.32
N ARG A 46 17.76 42.27 197.27
CA ARG A 46 18.09 42.96 196.02
C ARG A 46 18.94 42.10 195.08
N ALA A 47 19.92 41.37 195.61
CA ALA A 47 20.74 40.46 194.82
C ALA A 47 19.92 39.28 194.25
N GLU A 48 19.02 38.70 195.05
CA GLU A 48 18.13 37.62 194.59
C GLU A 48 17.16 38.08 193.49
N ARG A 49 16.62 39.32 193.58
CA ARG A 49 15.83 39.91 192.49
C ARG A 49 16.63 40.10 191.20
N HIS A 50 17.85 40.64 191.30
CA HIS A 50 18.70 40.81 190.11
C HIS A 50 19.09 39.46 189.46
N ALA A 51 19.31 38.42 190.26
CA ALA A 51 19.57 37.08 189.71
C ALA A 51 18.36 36.52 188.95
N ALA A 52 17.14 36.72 189.48
CA ALA A 52 15.91 36.30 188.81
C ALA A 52 15.67 37.05 187.48
N ASP A 53 15.87 38.38 187.47
CA ASP A 53 15.73 39.19 186.25
C ASP A 53 16.74 38.79 185.17
N MET A 54 17.99 38.49 185.56
CA MET A 54 19.00 38.02 184.60
C MET A 54 18.68 36.63 184.05
N SER A 55 18.12 35.72 184.87
CA SER A 55 17.68 34.40 184.39
C SER A 55 16.58 34.54 183.33
N PHE A 56 15.59 35.41 183.58
CA PHE A 56 14.51 35.64 182.62
C PHE A 56 15.02 36.23 181.28
N GLN A 57 16.03 37.11 181.34
CA GLN A 57 16.65 37.63 180.11
C GLN A 57 17.40 36.55 179.33
N VAL A 58 18.07 35.61 180.01
CA VAL A 58 18.76 34.48 179.36
C VAL A 58 17.76 33.54 178.68
N ASP A 59 16.65 33.23 179.35
CA ASP A 59 15.61 32.38 178.77
C ASP A 59 14.97 33.04 177.54
N ALA A 60 14.65 34.35 177.62
CA ALA A 60 14.09 35.09 176.50
C ALA A 60 15.04 35.23 175.30
N LEU A 61 16.35 35.31 175.54
CA LEU A 61 17.35 35.32 174.46
C LEU A 61 17.54 33.93 173.83
N SER A 62 17.42 32.86 174.62
CA SER A 62 17.52 31.48 174.12
C SER A 62 16.35 31.14 173.20
N GLU A 63 15.12 31.52 173.58
CA GLU A 63 13.93 31.30 172.76
C GLU A 63 14.00 32.05 171.41
N ARG A 64 14.53 33.28 171.41
CA ARG A 64 14.80 34.03 170.16
C ARG A 64 15.86 33.38 169.28
N LEU A 65 16.86 32.73 169.87
CA LEU A 65 17.90 32.03 169.11
C LEU A 65 17.33 30.78 168.43
N ASP A 66 16.47 30.03 169.12
CA ASP A 66 15.80 28.85 168.57
C ASP A 66 14.84 29.22 167.42
N GLU A 67 14.07 30.31 167.56
CA GLU A 67 13.23 30.83 166.46
C GLU A 67 14.05 31.27 165.25
N ALA A 68 15.18 31.96 165.46
CA ALA A 68 16.09 32.35 164.39
C ALA A 68 16.71 31.12 163.69
N GLY A 69 17.06 30.09 164.45
CA GLY A 69 17.55 28.80 163.93
C GLY A 69 16.51 28.10 163.06
N GLY A 70 15.24 28.06 163.49
CA GLY A 70 14.12 27.51 162.74
C GLY A 70 13.87 28.22 161.40
N ASN A 71 13.86 29.56 161.41
CA ASN A 71 13.69 30.36 160.18
C ASN A 71 14.85 30.16 159.19
N SER A 72 16.09 29.98 159.70
CA SER A 72 17.25 29.71 158.84
C SER A 72 17.18 28.33 158.17
N SER A 73 16.58 27.32 158.81
CA SER A 73 16.45 25.99 158.20
C SER A 73 15.41 25.97 157.08
N GLN A 74 14.25 26.61 157.29
CA GLN A 74 13.19 26.71 156.29
C GLN A 74 13.65 27.44 155.03
N THR A 75 14.41 28.53 155.18
CA THR A 75 14.97 29.28 154.05
C THR A 75 15.99 28.45 153.27
N HIS A 76 16.81 27.64 153.95
CA HIS A 76 17.76 26.74 153.30
C HIS A 76 17.06 25.61 152.51
N GLU A 77 15.99 25.02 153.06
CA GLU A 77 15.20 24.01 152.34
C GLU A 77 14.49 24.58 151.09
N LEU A 78 13.97 25.80 151.18
CA LEU A 78 13.37 26.49 150.03
C LEU A 78 14.41 26.77 148.93
N LEU A 79 15.62 27.18 149.30
CA LEU A 79 16.73 27.38 148.35
C LEU A 79 17.10 26.06 147.66
N LYS A 80 17.23 24.95 148.41
CA LYS A 80 17.50 23.62 147.83
C LYS A 80 16.44 23.18 146.83
N ARG A 81 15.15 23.43 147.13
CA ARG A 81 14.06 23.12 146.19
C ARG A 81 14.16 23.94 144.90
N ARG A 82 14.46 25.24 145.01
CA ARG A 82 14.69 26.11 143.85
C ARG A 82 15.89 25.66 143.02
N GLU A 83 17.00 25.28 143.66
CA GLU A 83 18.19 24.78 142.95
C GLU A 83 17.90 23.47 142.18
N MET A 84 17.14 22.54 142.78
CA MET A 84 16.71 21.32 142.10
C MET A 84 15.80 21.61 140.90
N GLU A 85 14.87 22.56 141.05
CA GLU A 85 13.96 22.96 139.98
C GLU A 85 14.70 23.65 138.82
N ILE A 86 15.67 24.54 139.13
CA ILE A 86 16.54 25.16 138.13
C ILE A 86 17.37 24.10 137.39
N ALA A 87 17.93 23.12 138.09
CA ALA A 87 18.69 22.04 137.46
C ALA A 87 17.82 21.20 136.53
N LYS A 88 16.58 20.90 136.93
CA LYS A 88 15.61 20.18 136.09
C LYS A 88 15.25 20.99 134.84
N LEU A 89 14.90 22.27 135.00
CA LEU A 89 14.56 23.14 133.87
C LEU A 89 15.70 23.31 132.87
N ARG A 90 16.97 23.38 133.34
CA ARG A 90 18.14 23.41 132.45
C ARG A 90 18.27 22.13 131.63
N LYS A 91 18.07 20.96 132.26
CA LYS A 91 18.12 19.67 131.57
C LYS A 91 16.97 19.53 130.56
N ASP A 92 15.77 19.98 130.92
CA ASP A 92 14.62 19.97 130.01
C ASP A 92 14.85 20.92 128.81
N LEU A 93 15.47 22.07 129.03
CA LEU A 93 15.87 23.01 127.96
C LEU A 93 16.94 22.39 127.03
N GLU A 94 17.94 21.73 127.59
CA GLU A 94 19.01 21.07 126.82
C GLU A 94 18.46 19.93 125.96
N ASN A 95 17.54 19.12 126.51
CA ASN A 95 16.84 18.07 125.77
C ASN A 95 15.95 18.64 124.66
N ALA A 96 15.23 19.74 124.92
CA ALA A 96 14.40 20.40 123.92
C ALA A 96 15.25 20.97 122.78
N ASN A 97 16.38 21.60 123.09
CA ASN A 97 17.32 22.12 122.09
C ASN A 97 17.92 20.98 121.24
N ALA A 98 18.37 19.88 121.86
CA ALA A 98 18.88 18.72 121.13
C ALA A 98 17.81 18.12 120.19
N SER A 99 16.56 18.03 120.64
CA SER A 99 15.45 17.57 119.81
C SER A 99 15.18 18.52 118.63
N LEU A 100 15.25 19.83 118.84
CA LEU A 100 15.05 20.84 117.80
C LEU A 100 16.19 20.80 116.77
N GLU A 101 17.45 20.68 117.20
CA GLU A 101 18.60 20.55 116.29
C GLU A 101 18.52 19.26 115.44
N MET A 102 18.09 18.15 116.05
CA MET A 102 17.84 16.91 115.31
C MET A 102 16.71 17.06 114.29
N ALA A 103 15.63 17.75 114.65
CA ALA A 103 14.52 18.03 113.73
C ALA A 103 14.97 18.94 112.58
N GLU A 104 15.73 20.00 112.87
CA GLU A 104 16.27 20.94 111.87
C GLU A 104 17.21 20.25 110.89
N THR A 105 18.14 19.44 111.39
CA THR A 105 19.09 18.70 110.53
C THR A 105 18.38 17.65 109.67
N SER A 106 17.38 16.94 110.21
CA SER A 106 16.54 16.03 109.44
C SER A 106 15.76 16.77 108.34
N MET A 107 15.16 17.92 108.66
CA MET A 107 14.43 18.73 107.67
C MET A 107 15.34 19.29 106.59
N ARG A 108 16.52 19.80 106.95
CA ARG A 108 17.53 20.26 105.97
C ARG A 108 17.96 19.14 105.03
N ARG A 109 18.19 17.93 105.56
CA ARG A 109 18.53 16.77 104.71
C ARG A 109 17.41 16.42 103.74
N ARG A 110 16.15 16.39 104.21
CA ARG A 110 14.99 16.12 103.33
C ARG A 110 14.79 17.20 102.27
N HIS A 111 14.96 18.46 102.64
CA HIS A 111 14.89 19.55 101.66
C HIS A 111 16.03 19.48 100.65
N GLN A 112 17.24 19.14 101.09
CA GLN A 112 18.37 18.98 100.17
C GLN A 112 18.17 17.79 99.21
N THR A 113 17.63 16.67 99.69
CA THR A 113 17.32 15.53 98.81
C THR A 113 16.22 15.89 97.81
N ALA A 114 15.15 16.57 98.25
CA ALA A 114 14.08 17.03 97.36
C ALA A 114 14.59 18.05 96.32
N LEU A 115 15.46 18.98 96.71
CA LEU A 115 16.09 19.93 95.79
C LEU A 115 16.96 19.22 94.74
N ASN A 116 17.71 18.20 95.15
CA ASN A 116 18.53 17.41 94.23
C ASN A 116 17.66 16.60 93.26
N GLU A 117 16.58 15.98 93.73
CA GLU A 117 15.62 15.25 92.89
C GLU A 117 14.94 16.18 91.88
N LEU A 118 14.45 17.34 92.33
CA LEU A 118 13.86 18.35 91.45
C LEU A 118 14.88 18.89 90.43
N SER A 119 16.14 19.07 90.84
CA SER A 119 17.20 19.50 89.91
C SER A 119 17.48 18.45 88.85
N ALA A 120 17.55 17.17 89.23
CA ALA A 120 17.71 16.06 88.29
C ALA A 120 16.50 15.92 87.34
N GLU A 121 15.29 16.14 87.84
CA GLU A 121 14.08 16.15 87.03
C GLU A 121 14.07 17.31 86.01
N VAL A 122 14.50 18.50 86.42
CA VAL A 122 14.66 19.66 85.53
C VAL A 122 15.70 19.37 84.43
N GLU A 123 16.86 18.78 84.77
CA GLU A 123 17.85 18.39 83.77
C GLU A 123 17.33 17.33 82.79
N ASN A 124 16.57 16.35 83.28
CA ASN A 124 15.95 15.33 82.44
C ASN A 124 14.91 15.94 81.50
N LEU A 125 14.06 16.83 81.99
CA LEU A 125 13.07 17.56 81.19
C LEU A 125 13.74 18.46 80.15
N GLN A 126 14.86 19.12 80.48
CA GLN A 126 15.64 19.90 79.51
C GLN A 126 16.23 19.01 78.39
N LYS A 127 16.73 17.82 78.72
CA LYS A 127 17.21 16.85 77.71
C LYS A 127 16.08 16.35 76.83
N GLN A 128 14.93 16.01 77.42
CA GLN A 128 13.75 15.58 76.68
C GLN A 128 13.22 16.68 75.77
N LYS A 129 13.17 17.92 76.25
CA LYS A 129 12.82 19.10 75.44
C LYS A 129 13.78 19.27 74.26
N GLY A 130 15.10 19.21 74.50
CA GLY A 130 16.08 19.32 73.43
C GLY A 130 15.99 18.20 72.39
N LYS A 131 15.63 16.97 72.81
CA LYS A 131 15.34 15.87 71.89
C LYS A 131 14.07 16.14 71.09
N ALA A 132 12.98 16.54 71.75
CA ALA A 132 11.73 16.87 71.08
C ALA A 132 11.87 18.05 70.09
N GLU A 133 12.69 19.05 70.39
CA GLU A 133 12.99 20.16 69.48
C GLU A 133 13.78 19.69 68.25
N LYS A 134 14.72 18.75 68.41
CA LYS A 134 15.43 18.12 67.28
C LYS A 134 14.51 17.28 66.42
N ASP A 135 13.68 16.43 67.05
CA ASP A 135 12.71 15.58 66.35
C ASP A 135 11.69 16.44 65.60
N LYS A 136 11.21 17.54 66.21
CA LYS A 136 10.35 18.53 65.55
C LYS A 136 11.01 19.12 64.30
N ASN A 137 12.27 19.55 64.41
CA ASN A 137 12.97 20.14 63.27
C ASN A 137 13.22 19.11 62.15
N SER A 138 13.52 17.86 62.50
CA SER A 138 13.64 16.76 61.54
C SER A 138 12.31 16.52 60.80
N LEU A 139 11.20 16.47 61.54
CA LEU A 139 9.86 16.31 60.98
C LEU A 139 9.47 17.49 60.07
N ILE A 140 9.84 18.72 60.42
CA ILE A 140 9.61 19.89 59.55
C ILE A 140 10.37 19.73 58.23
N MET A 141 11.63 19.31 58.27
CA MET A 141 12.42 19.07 57.06
C MET A 141 11.85 17.93 56.20
N GLU A 142 11.37 16.86 56.83
CA GLU A 142 10.69 15.76 56.12
C GLU A 142 9.39 16.23 55.48
N VAL A 143 8.59 17.03 56.18
CA VAL A 143 7.36 17.63 55.64
C VAL A 143 7.67 18.54 54.45
N ASP A 144 8.67 19.41 54.54
CA ASP A 144 9.08 20.28 53.44
C ASP A 144 9.58 19.48 52.23
N ASN A 145 10.32 18.39 52.46
CA ASN A 145 10.77 17.49 51.41
C ASN A 145 9.59 16.75 50.73
N VAL A 146 8.64 16.24 51.51
CA VAL A 146 7.44 15.58 50.98
C VAL A 146 6.55 16.58 50.23
N LEU A 147 6.42 17.82 50.70
CA LEU A 147 5.72 18.88 49.99
C LEU A 147 6.39 19.21 48.65
N GLY A 148 7.73 19.27 48.61
CA GLY A 148 8.48 19.43 47.36
C GLY A 148 8.28 18.27 46.39
N GLN A 149 8.28 17.03 46.88
CA GLN A 149 7.96 15.84 46.08
C GLN A 149 6.52 15.87 45.56
N LEU A 150 5.56 16.31 46.36
CA LEU A 150 4.17 16.47 45.98
C LEU A 150 3.98 17.52 44.88
N ASP A 151 4.64 18.68 44.98
CA ASP A 151 4.62 19.70 43.93
C ASP A 151 5.24 19.20 42.62
N GLY A 152 6.34 18.45 42.71
CA GLY A 152 6.94 17.76 41.57
C GLY A 152 5.99 16.75 40.93
N ALA A 153 5.31 15.93 41.73
CA ALA A 153 4.32 14.96 41.26
C ALA A 153 3.10 15.63 40.64
N LEU A 154 2.63 16.75 41.20
CA LEU A 154 1.50 17.52 40.65
C LEU A 154 1.83 18.13 39.30
N LYS A 155 3.04 18.67 39.10
CA LYS A 155 3.50 19.17 37.80
C LYS A 155 3.66 18.05 36.78
N ALA A 156 4.22 16.91 37.19
CA ALA A 156 4.33 15.72 36.34
C ALA A 156 2.95 15.21 35.93
N LYS A 157 1.99 15.18 36.86
CA LYS A 157 0.59 14.84 36.60
C LYS A 157 -0.05 15.80 35.59
N GLN A 158 0.05 17.12 35.79
CA GLN A 158 -0.49 18.10 34.85
C GLN A 158 0.12 17.97 33.44
N SER A 159 1.42 17.70 33.35
CA SER A 159 2.07 17.43 32.06
C SER A 159 1.57 16.15 31.40
N ALA A 160 1.34 15.10 32.19
CA ALA A 160 0.77 13.85 31.70
C ALA A 160 -0.68 14.03 31.23
N GLU A 161 -1.51 14.75 32.00
CA GLU A 161 -2.89 15.08 31.65
C GLU A 161 -2.95 15.89 30.34
N SER A 162 -2.11 16.91 30.18
CA SER A 162 -2.03 17.69 28.93
C SER A 162 -1.60 16.84 27.72
N LYS A 163 -0.66 15.89 27.91
CA LYS A 163 -0.28 14.94 26.85
C LYS A 163 -1.42 13.97 26.53
N LEU A 164 -2.16 13.53 27.52
CA LEU A 164 -3.28 12.60 27.37
C LEU A 164 -4.43 13.28 26.62
N GLU A 165 -4.75 14.54 26.93
CA GLU A 165 -5.67 15.37 26.16
C GLU A 165 -5.21 15.55 24.70
N GLY A 166 -3.92 15.75 24.47
CA GLY A 166 -3.34 15.83 23.13
C GLY A 166 -3.47 14.52 22.34
N LEU A 167 -3.24 13.37 22.99
CA LEU A 167 -3.39 12.05 22.40
C LEU A 167 -4.86 11.70 22.13
N ASP A 168 -5.78 12.06 23.03
CA ASP A 168 -7.22 11.89 22.81
C ASP A 168 -7.72 12.75 21.65
N ALA A 169 -7.22 13.99 21.52
CA ALA A 169 -7.51 14.83 20.36
C ALA A 169 -7.00 14.22 19.04
N GLN A 170 -5.82 13.61 19.05
CA GLN A 170 -5.29 12.88 17.89
C GLN A 170 -6.10 11.61 17.59
N LEU A 171 -6.45 10.82 18.61
CA LEU A 171 -7.28 9.63 18.49
C LEU A 171 -8.65 9.97 17.89
N ASN A 172 -9.27 11.06 18.34
CA ASN A 172 -10.56 11.52 17.81
C ASN A 172 -10.45 12.01 16.37
N ARG A 173 -9.34 12.65 15.97
CA ARG A 173 -9.08 12.99 14.56
C ARG A 173 -8.90 11.74 13.70
N LEU A 174 -8.16 10.74 14.17
CA LEU A 174 -7.96 9.48 13.45
C LEU A 174 -9.25 8.67 13.35
N LYS A 175 -10.09 8.67 14.38
CA LYS A 175 -11.44 8.09 14.33
C LYS A 175 -12.30 8.80 13.30
N GLY A 176 -12.34 10.14 13.30
CA GLY A 176 -13.06 10.91 12.28
C GLY A 176 -12.58 10.59 10.86
N LEU A 177 -11.25 10.51 10.66
CA LEU A 177 -10.67 10.11 9.37
C LEU A 177 -11.07 8.69 8.97
N THR A 178 -11.12 7.77 9.93
CA THR A 178 -11.54 6.38 9.69
C THR A 178 -13.01 6.31 9.31
N ASP A 179 -13.87 7.06 9.99
CA ASP A 179 -15.30 7.13 9.68
C ASP A 179 -15.55 7.77 8.31
N ASP A 180 -14.77 8.79 7.94
CA ASP A 180 -14.81 9.41 6.61
C ASP A 180 -14.34 8.44 5.52
N LEU A 181 -13.25 7.70 5.76
CA LEU A 181 -12.77 6.66 4.83
C LEU A 181 -13.79 5.50 4.72
N GLN A 182 -14.44 5.11 5.81
CA GLN A 182 -15.48 4.09 5.81
C GLN A 182 -16.71 4.56 5.01
N ARG A 183 -17.09 5.83 5.13
CA ARG A 183 -18.13 6.45 4.31
C ARG A 183 -17.76 6.45 2.83
N GLN A 184 -16.55 6.90 2.50
CA GLN A 184 -16.05 6.87 1.11
C GLN A 184 -16.02 5.46 0.53
N LEU A 185 -15.61 4.46 1.31
CA LEU A 185 -15.64 3.06 0.90
C LEU A 185 -17.06 2.58 0.58
N ASN A 186 -18.03 2.96 1.41
CA ASN A 186 -19.43 2.62 1.20
C ASN A 186 -20.01 3.31 -0.04
N ASP A 187 -19.69 4.59 -0.25
CA ASP A 187 -20.09 5.35 -1.43
C ASP A 187 -19.49 4.75 -2.71
N LEU A 188 -18.23 4.35 -2.68
CA LEU A 188 -17.56 3.67 -3.78
C LEU A 188 -18.17 2.29 -4.06
N ASN A 189 -18.52 1.53 -3.03
CA ASN A 189 -19.22 0.25 -3.19
C ASN A 189 -20.62 0.44 -3.78
N ALA A 190 -21.35 1.47 -3.37
CA ALA A 190 -22.65 1.81 -3.95
C ALA A 190 -22.53 2.25 -5.42
N ALA A 191 -21.52 3.08 -5.74
CA ALA A 191 -21.23 3.48 -7.11
C ALA A 191 -20.85 2.27 -7.98
N LYS A 192 -20.02 1.36 -7.45
CA LYS A 192 -19.68 0.10 -8.11
C LYS A 192 -20.92 -0.74 -8.38
N ALA A 193 -21.83 -0.89 -7.41
CA ALA A 193 -23.06 -1.64 -7.59
C ALA A 193 -23.95 -1.03 -8.71
N ARG A 194 -24.08 0.30 -8.75
CA ARG A 194 -24.80 1.02 -9.82
C ARG A 194 -24.17 0.80 -11.18
N LEU A 195 -22.86 1.00 -11.31
CA LEU A 195 -22.14 0.75 -12.56
C LEU A 195 -22.24 -0.70 -13.02
N THR A 196 -22.29 -1.65 -12.08
CA THR A 196 -22.48 -3.07 -12.42
C THR A 196 -23.89 -3.33 -12.97
N SER A 197 -24.92 -2.67 -12.42
CA SER A 197 -26.30 -2.72 -12.94
C SER A 197 -26.40 -2.08 -14.32
N GLU A 198 -25.85 -0.87 -14.50
CA GLU A 198 -25.81 -0.19 -15.80
C GLU A 198 -25.09 -1.03 -16.86
N ASN A 199 -24.00 -1.70 -16.49
CA ASN A 199 -23.28 -2.58 -17.40
C ASN A 199 -24.12 -3.81 -17.81
N PHE A 200 -24.94 -4.34 -16.89
CA PHE A 200 -25.89 -5.41 -17.21
C PHE A 200 -27.00 -4.95 -18.15
N GLU A 201 -27.53 -3.74 -17.94
CA GLU A 201 -28.52 -3.10 -18.82
C GLU A 201 -27.97 -2.80 -20.21
N LEU A 202 -26.73 -2.30 -20.30
CA LEU A 202 -26.03 -2.07 -21.57
C LEU A 202 -25.75 -3.37 -22.31
N LEU A 203 -25.37 -4.45 -21.59
CA LEU A 203 -25.24 -5.79 -22.17
C LEU A 203 -26.56 -6.29 -22.76
N HIS A 204 -27.67 -6.07 -22.05
CA HIS A 204 -29.00 -6.45 -22.53
C HIS A 204 -29.41 -5.64 -23.77
N ALA A 205 -29.18 -4.32 -23.75
CA ALA A 205 -29.43 -3.45 -24.91
C ALA A 205 -28.57 -3.86 -26.11
N ASN A 206 -27.32 -4.25 -25.90
CA ASN A 206 -26.44 -4.73 -26.96
C ASN A 206 -26.97 -6.04 -27.58
N GLN A 207 -27.45 -6.99 -26.75
CA GLN A 207 -28.08 -8.22 -27.25
C GLN A 207 -29.36 -7.94 -28.06
N GLU A 208 -30.15 -6.94 -27.66
CA GLU A 208 -31.33 -6.50 -28.42
C GLU A 208 -30.95 -5.87 -29.76
N TYR A 209 -29.89 -5.05 -29.80
CA TYR A 209 -29.36 -4.49 -31.04
C TYR A 209 -28.77 -5.56 -31.96
N GLU A 210 -28.03 -6.54 -31.43
CA GLU A 210 -27.54 -7.69 -32.21
C GLU A 210 -28.70 -8.49 -32.83
N ALA A 211 -29.77 -8.72 -32.06
CA ALA A 211 -30.98 -9.36 -32.58
C ALA A 211 -31.67 -8.53 -33.67
N GLN A 212 -31.72 -7.21 -33.52
CA GLN A 212 -32.24 -6.30 -34.55
C GLN A 212 -31.38 -6.31 -35.83
N VAL A 213 -30.06 -6.27 -35.70
CA VAL A 213 -29.12 -6.37 -36.84
C VAL A 213 -29.32 -7.69 -37.57
N LEU A 214 -29.48 -8.80 -36.83
CA LEU A 214 -29.72 -10.11 -37.43
C LEU A 214 -31.06 -10.16 -38.19
N ASN A 215 -32.11 -9.52 -37.66
CA ASN A 215 -33.40 -9.40 -38.33
C ASN A 215 -33.34 -8.51 -39.58
N LEU A 216 -32.64 -7.37 -39.51
CA LEU A 216 -32.41 -6.49 -40.65
C LEU A 216 -31.57 -7.17 -41.74
N SER A 217 -30.57 -7.96 -41.36
CA SER A 217 -29.79 -8.77 -42.30
C SER A 217 -30.64 -9.81 -43.02
N LYS A 218 -31.57 -10.47 -42.31
CA LYS A 218 -32.53 -11.39 -42.92
C LYS A 218 -33.48 -10.65 -43.88
N ALA A 219 -34.04 -9.52 -43.46
CA ALA A 219 -34.90 -8.70 -44.31
C ALA A 219 -34.16 -8.22 -45.58
N ARG A 220 -32.90 -7.80 -45.46
CA ARG A 220 -32.04 -7.45 -46.59
C ARG A 220 -31.87 -8.61 -47.56
N SER A 221 -31.54 -9.81 -47.06
CA SER A 221 -31.38 -10.99 -47.93
C SER A 221 -32.68 -11.38 -48.66
N SER A 222 -33.83 -11.19 -48.01
CA SER A 222 -35.15 -11.37 -48.62
C SER A 222 -35.42 -10.34 -49.72
N LEU A 223 -35.07 -9.07 -49.51
CA LEU A 223 -35.23 -8.02 -50.50
C LEU A 223 -34.26 -8.18 -51.68
N GLU A 224 -33.03 -8.62 -51.44
CA GLU A 224 -32.06 -8.97 -52.49
C GLU A 224 -32.60 -10.10 -53.37
N SER A 225 -33.17 -11.16 -52.78
CA SER A 225 -33.84 -12.23 -53.55
C SER A 225 -35.02 -11.70 -54.38
N ALA A 226 -35.85 -10.82 -53.82
CA ALA A 226 -36.98 -10.23 -54.54
C ALA A 226 -36.53 -9.34 -55.71
N VAL A 227 -35.42 -8.61 -55.55
CA VAL A 227 -34.81 -7.82 -56.63
C VAL A 227 -34.29 -8.72 -57.75
N ASP A 228 -33.66 -9.84 -57.41
CA ASP A 228 -33.16 -10.79 -58.40
C ASP A 228 -34.29 -11.50 -59.16
N ASP A 229 -35.42 -11.80 -58.49
CA ASP A 229 -36.62 -12.32 -59.14
C ASP A 229 -37.25 -11.28 -60.08
N LEU A 230 -37.30 -10.00 -59.69
CA LEU A 230 -37.77 -8.91 -60.55
C LEU A 230 -36.87 -8.69 -61.77
N LYS A 231 -35.54 -8.80 -61.60
CA LYS A 231 -34.59 -8.73 -62.72
C LYS A 231 -34.81 -9.88 -63.71
N ARG A 232 -35.02 -11.10 -63.22
CA ARG A 232 -35.36 -12.26 -64.07
C ARG A 232 -36.66 -12.03 -64.85
N SER A 233 -37.68 -11.50 -64.18
CA SER A 233 -38.94 -11.14 -64.84
C SER A 233 -38.77 -10.06 -65.91
N LEU A 234 -37.92 -9.05 -65.67
CA LEU A 234 -37.61 -8.00 -66.64
C LEU A 234 -36.85 -8.54 -67.86
N ASP A 235 -35.89 -9.45 -67.65
CA ASP A 235 -35.16 -10.12 -68.74
C ASP A 235 -36.10 -10.98 -69.59
N ASP A 236 -37.07 -11.65 -68.99
CA ASP A 236 -38.07 -12.45 -69.72
C ASP A 236 -39.06 -11.56 -70.50
N GLU A 237 -39.46 -10.41 -69.96
CA GLU A 237 -40.21 -9.39 -70.72
C GLU A 237 -39.39 -8.79 -71.85
N ALA A 238 -38.09 -8.55 -71.65
CA ALA A 238 -37.20 -8.05 -72.70
C ALA A 238 -37.03 -9.05 -73.84
N LYS A 239 -36.93 -10.35 -73.54
CA LYS A 239 -36.94 -11.44 -74.54
C LYS A 239 -38.28 -11.53 -75.27
N SER A 240 -39.40 -11.41 -74.55
CA SER A 240 -40.74 -11.38 -75.13
C SER A 240 -40.91 -10.21 -76.11
N ARG A 241 -40.44 -9.01 -75.73
CA ARG A 241 -40.41 -7.83 -76.60
C ARG A 241 -39.53 -8.04 -77.83
N PHE A 242 -38.38 -8.68 -77.68
CA PHE A 242 -37.50 -9.01 -78.81
C PHE A 242 -38.17 -9.99 -79.79
N ASN A 243 -38.87 -11.01 -79.28
CA ASN A 243 -39.63 -11.95 -80.11
C ASN A 243 -40.80 -11.28 -80.84
N LEU A 244 -41.53 -10.38 -80.17
CA LEU A 244 -42.59 -9.59 -80.79
C LEU A 244 -42.05 -8.64 -81.88
N GLN A 245 -40.87 -8.06 -81.65
CA GLN A 245 -40.21 -7.20 -82.62
C GLN A 245 -39.71 -8.00 -83.85
N ALA A 246 -39.23 -9.24 -83.64
CA ALA A 246 -38.89 -10.16 -84.73
C ALA A 246 -40.12 -10.57 -85.56
N GLN A 247 -41.28 -10.78 -84.93
CA GLN A 247 -42.55 -11.03 -85.62
C GLN A 247 -43.04 -9.82 -86.41
N LEU A 248 -42.90 -8.61 -85.86
CA LEU A 248 -43.22 -7.36 -86.57
C LEU A 248 -42.39 -7.21 -87.86
N THR A 249 -41.09 -7.50 -87.79
CA THR A 249 -40.21 -7.46 -88.97
C THR A 249 -40.57 -8.51 -90.01
N SER A 250 -41.03 -9.71 -89.62
CA SER A 250 -41.47 -10.71 -90.61
C SER A 250 -42.76 -10.29 -91.31
N LEU A 251 -43.71 -9.71 -90.57
CA LEU A 251 -44.95 -9.15 -91.12
C LEU A 251 -44.71 -7.96 -92.06
N GLN A 252 -43.66 -7.16 -91.81
CA GLN A 252 -43.23 -6.11 -92.73
C GLN A 252 -42.62 -6.69 -94.02
N MET A 253 -41.84 -7.76 -93.95
CA MET A 253 -41.33 -8.45 -95.14
C MET A 253 -42.47 -9.10 -95.96
N ASP A 254 -43.50 -9.61 -95.30
CA ASP A 254 -44.70 -10.14 -95.97
C ASP A 254 -45.51 -9.03 -96.67
N TYR A 255 -45.56 -7.82 -96.09
CA TYR A 255 -46.17 -6.64 -96.71
C TYR A 255 -45.41 -6.19 -97.96
N ASP A 256 -44.08 -6.10 -97.89
CA ASP A 256 -43.23 -5.72 -99.02
C ASP A 256 -43.33 -6.74 -100.17
N ASN A 257 -43.43 -8.03 -99.86
CA ASN A 257 -43.65 -9.10 -100.84
C ASN A 257 -45.03 -9.04 -101.52
N LEU A 258 -46.05 -8.50 -100.83
CA LEU A 258 -47.39 -8.31 -101.41
C LEU A 258 -47.44 -7.08 -102.31
N GLN A 259 -46.63 -6.06 -102.02
CA GLN A 259 -46.46 -4.86 -102.83
C GLN A 259 -45.69 -5.16 -104.13
N ALA A 260 -44.66 -6.01 -104.08
CA ALA A 260 -43.93 -6.47 -105.27
C ALA A 260 -44.82 -7.26 -106.25
N LYS A 261 -45.79 -8.04 -105.75
CA LYS A 261 -46.77 -8.78 -106.58
C LYS A 261 -47.80 -7.89 -107.26
N TYR A 262 -48.07 -6.70 -106.73
CA TYR A 262 -48.96 -5.71 -107.35
C TYR A 262 -48.26 -4.92 -108.48
N GLU A 263 -46.95 -4.73 -108.36
CA GLU A 263 -46.13 -4.06 -109.38
C GLU A 263 -45.81 -4.99 -110.57
N GLU A 264 -45.65 -6.30 -110.36
CA GLU A 264 -45.46 -7.30 -111.43
C GLU A 264 -46.68 -7.49 -112.37
N GLU A 265 -47.92 -7.32 -111.88
CA GLU A 265 -49.15 -7.42 -112.71
C GLU A 265 -49.37 -6.19 -113.63
N SER A 266 -48.62 -5.10 -113.45
CA SER A 266 -48.72 -3.88 -114.27
C SER A 266 -47.76 -3.87 -115.49
N GLU A 267 -46.67 -4.65 -115.45
CA GLU A 267 -45.63 -4.66 -116.50
C GLU A 267 -45.82 -5.73 -117.59
N GLU A 268 -46.67 -6.75 -117.39
CA GLU A 268 -46.95 -7.80 -118.39
C GLU A 268 -47.79 -7.31 -119.61
N ALA A 269 -48.39 -6.12 -119.54
CA ALA A 269 -49.10 -5.50 -120.67
C ALA A 269 -48.15 -4.84 -121.73
N SER A 270 -46.87 -4.61 -121.39
CA SER A 270 -45.88 -3.96 -122.27
C SER A 270 -45.04 -4.95 -123.09
N ASN A 271 -44.89 -6.19 -122.61
CA ASN A 271 -43.94 -7.17 -123.16
C ASN A 271 -44.44 -7.94 -124.40
N LEU A 272 -45.70 -7.77 -124.82
CA LEU A 272 -46.24 -8.30 -126.08
C LEU A 272 -45.74 -7.55 -127.34
N ARG A 273 -44.98 -6.44 -127.19
CA ARG A 273 -44.52 -5.60 -128.30
C ARG A 273 -43.13 -5.95 -128.87
N ASN A 274 -42.33 -6.78 -128.19
CA ASN A 274 -40.92 -7.03 -128.56
C ASN A 274 -40.64 -8.44 -129.13
N GLN A 275 -41.62 -9.04 -129.81
CA GLN A 275 -41.45 -10.22 -130.67
C GLN A 275 -40.56 -9.99 -131.92
N VAL A 276 -40.02 -8.79 -132.11
CA VAL A 276 -39.28 -8.39 -133.32
C VAL A 276 -37.75 -8.63 -133.20
N SER A 277 -37.17 -8.83 -132.02
CA SER A 277 -35.70 -8.98 -131.89
C SER A 277 -35.21 -10.44 -131.91
N LYS A 278 -35.99 -11.36 -132.47
CA LYS A 278 -35.71 -12.80 -132.53
C LYS A 278 -34.69 -13.21 -133.61
N PHE A 279 -34.19 -12.27 -134.43
CA PHE A 279 -33.20 -12.54 -135.48
C PHE A 279 -31.77 -12.04 -135.18
N ASN A 280 -31.54 -11.39 -134.04
CA ASN A 280 -30.18 -11.09 -133.56
C ASN A 280 -29.57 -12.22 -132.70
N ALA A 281 -30.32 -13.32 -132.51
CA ALA A 281 -29.97 -14.45 -131.64
C ALA A 281 -28.82 -15.33 -132.18
N ASP A 282 -28.49 -15.29 -133.47
CA ASP A 282 -27.50 -16.21 -134.04
C ASP A 282 -26.05 -15.67 -134.01
N LEU A 283 -25.85 -14.39 -133.68
CA LEU A 283 -24.50 -13.79 -133.56
C LEU A 283 -23.94 -13.86 -132.12
N ALA A 284 -24.78 -14.20 -131.13
CA ALA A 284 -24.42 -14.27 -129.71
C ALA A 284 -23.82 -15.62 -129.28
N ALA A 285 -24.03 -16.70 -130.04
CA ALA A 285 -23.58 -18.05 -129.68
C ALA A 285 -22.05 -18.22 -129.66
N MET A 286 -21.31 -17.36 -130.37
CA MET A 286 -19.83 -17.43 -130.43
C MET A 286 -19.12 -16.68 -129.28
N LYS A 287 -19.81 -15.81 -128.53
CA LYS A 287 -19.23 -15.10 -127.36
C LYS A 287 -19.28 -15.95 -126.08
N SER A 288 -20.30 -16.79 -125.93
CA SER A 288 -20.54 -17.68 -124.76
C SER A 288 -19.45 -18.75 -124.51
N LYS A 289 -18.56 -19.02 -125.49
CA LYS A 289 -17.50 -20.02 -125.34
C LYS A 289 -16.25 -19.48 -124.64
N PHE A 290 -15.94 -18.19 -124.81
CA PHE A 290 -14.77 -17.55 -124.18
C PHE A 290 -15.06 -17.00 -122.77
N GLU A 291 -16.31 -16.65 -122.47
CA GLU A 291 -16.72 -16.18 -121.13
C GLU A 291 -16.71 -17.32 -120.07
N ARG A 292 -16.91 -18.58 -120.48
CA ARG A 292 -16.88 -19.75 -119.57
C ARG A 292 -15.50 -20.07 -119.01
N GLU A 293 -14.43 -19.84 -119.77
CA GLU A 293 -13.06 -20.06 -119.29
C GLU A 293 -12.58 -18.93 -118.38
N LEU A 294 -13.08 -17.70 -118.58
CA LEU A 294 -12.80 -16.56 -117.70
C LEU A 294 -13.53 -16.66 -116.36
N MET A 295 -14.77 -17.17 -116.33
CA MET A 295 -15.53 -17.38 -115.08
C MET A 295 -14.88 -18.44 -114.16
N SER A 296 -14.41 -19.57 -114.71
CA SER A 296 -13.71 -20.61 -113.93
C SER A 296 -12.43 -20.10 -113.27
N LYS A 297 -11.66 -19.25 -113.97
CA LYS A 297 -10.46 -18.63 -113.38
C LYS A 297 -10.79 -17.56 -112.33
N THR A 298 -11.94 -16.90 -112.45
CA THR A 298 -12.36 -15.87 -111.49
C THR A 298 -12.92 -16.50 -110.21
N GLU A 299 -13.58 -17.65 -110.30
CA GLU A 299 -14.06 -18.44 -109.15
C GLU A 299 -12.91 -19.01 -108.31
N GLU A 300 -11.82 -19.49 -108.94
CA GLU A 300 -10.60 -19.92 -108.23
C GLU A 300 -9.96 -18.77 -107.43
N TYR A 301 -9.97 -17.55 -107.97
CA TYR A 301 -9.43 -16.36 -107.29
C TYR A 301 -10.33 -15.86 -106.16
N GLU A 302 -11.65 -15.87 -106.33
CA GLU A 302 -12.63 -15.55 -105.28
C GLU A 302 -12.57 -16.55 -104.11
N GLU A 303 -12.37 -17.83 -104.38
CA GLU A 303 -12.25 -18.86 -103.36
C GLU A 303 -10.92 -18.76 -102.57
N LEU A 304 -9.81 -18.45 -103.26
CA LEU A 304 -8.53 -18.19 -102.62
C LEU A 304 -8.59 -16.92 -101.75
N LYS A 305 -9.27 -15.87 -102.22
CA LYS A 305 -9.50 -14.63 -101.48
C LYS A 305 -10.35 -14.89 -100.24
N ARG A 306 -11.43 -15.68 -100.33
CA ARG A 306 -12.23 -16.08 -99.15
C ARG A 306 -11.40 -16.86 -98.14
N LYS A 307 -10.56 -17.81 -98.57
CA LYS A 307 -9.67 -18.57 -97.67
C LYS A 307 -8.64 -17.68 -96.97
N LEU A 308 -8.07 -16.70 -97.68
CA LEU A 308 -7.14 -15.74 -97.10
C LEU A 308 -7.83 -14.78 -96.13
N THR A 309 -9.05 -14.29 -96.45
CA THR A 309 -9.83 -13.46 -95.53
C THR A 309 -10.21 -14.22 -94.26
N LEU A 310 -10.65 -15.48 -94.38
CA LEU A 310 -10.94 -16.36 -93.23
C LEU A 310 -9.69 -16.58 -92.36
N ARG A 311 -8.53 -16.74 -93.01
CA ARG A 311 -7.25 -16.90 -92.31
C ARG A 311 -6.81 -15.62 -91.59
N ILE A 312 -7.08 -14.46 -92.17
CA ILE A 312 -6.83 -13.16 -91.53
C ILE A 312 -7.74 -13.00 -90.30
N THR A 313 -9.04 -13.29 -90.43
CA THR A 313 -9.97 -13.20 -89.29
C THR A 313 -9.62 -14.19 -88.18
N GLU A 314 -9.16 -15.41 -88.49
CA GLU A 314 -8.67 -16.35 -87.48
C GLU A 314 -7.41 -15.86 -86.76
N LEU A 315 -6.50 -15.20 -87.48
CA LEU A 315 -5.28 -14.62 -86.91
C LEU A 315 -5.59 -13.37 -86.07
N GLU A 316 -6.58 -12.57 -86.46
CA GLU A 316 -7.07 -11.43 -85.69
C GLU A 316 -7.77 -11.88 -84.40
N ASP A 317 -8.65 -12.88 -84.47
CA ASP A 317 -9.30 -13.50 -83.31
C ASP A 317 -8.29 -14.08 -82.31
N THR A 318 -7.23 -14.72 -82.81
CA THR A 318 -6.18 -15.26 -81.93
C THR A 318 -5.32 -14.15 -81.32
N ALA A 319 -5.03 -13.08 -82.06
CA ALA A 319 -4.35 -11.90 -81.52
C ALA A 319 -5.20 -11.17 -80.46
N GLU A 320 -6.52 -11.09 -80.63
CA GLU A 320 -7.43 -10.50 -79.65
C GLU A 320 -7.56 -11.34 -78.38
N ARG A 321 -7.60 -12.68 -78.50
CA ARG A 321 -7.57 -13.58 -77.35
C ARG A 321 -6.27 -13.45 -76.55
N GLU A 322 -5.12 -13.34 -77.22
CA GLU A 322 -3.84 -13.16 -76.54
C GLU A 322 -3.70 -11.75 -75.92
N ARG A 323 -4.25 -10.70 -76.55
CA ARG A 323 -4.36 -9.36 -75.91
C ARG A 323 -5.25 -9.37 -74.67
N ALA A 324 -6.38 -10.08 -74.72
CA ALA A 324 -7.27 -10.23 -73.57
C ALA A 324 -6.58 -11.01 -72.42
N ARG A 325 -5.79 -12.04 -72.74
CA ARG A 325 -4.94 -12.75 -71.77
C ARG A 325 -3.88 -11.84 -71.16
N ALA A 326 -3.17 -11.07 -71.96
CA ALA A 326 -2.16 -10.14 -71.48
C ALA A 326 -2.76 -9.08 -70.54
N SER A 327 -3.92 -8.49 -70.90
CA SER A 327 -4.64 -7.54 -70.05
C SER A 327 -5.11 -8.17 -68.72
N ASN A 328 -5.59 -9.42 -68.75
CA ASN A 328 -5.97 -10.14 -67.53
C ASN A 328 -4.75 -10.45 -66.64
N LEU A 329 -3.61 -10.81 -67.22
CA LEU A 329 -2.36 -11.01 -66.49
C LEU A 329 -1.84 -9.71 -65.86
N GLU A 330 -1.96 -8.57 -66.56
CA GLU A 330 -1.62 -7.26 -65.97
C GLU A 330 -2.53 -6.89 -64.80
N LYS A 331 -3.83 -7.19 -64.88
CA LYS A 331 -4.76 -6.99 -63.76
C LYS A 331 -4.43 -7.88 -62.56
N ILE A 332 -4.05 -9.15 -62.80
CA ILE A 332 -3.62 -10.07 -61.74
C ILE A 332 -2.31 -9.60 -61.12
N LYS A 333 -1.34 -9.15 -61.94
CA LYS A 333 -0.08 -8.56 -61.47
C LYS A 333 -0.32 -7.33 -60.60
N ALA A 334 -1.22 -6.44 -61.00
CA ALA A 334 -1.57 -5.26 -60.21
C ALA A 334 -2.20 -5.63 -58.87
N LYS A 335 -3.11 -6.61 -58.84
CA LYS A 335 -3.71 -7.13 -57.59
C LYS A 335 -2.65 -7.73 -56.66
N LEU A 336 -1.79 -8.60 -57.17
CA LEU A 336 -0.71 -9.21 -56.38
C LEU A 336 0.29 -8.15 -55.87
N THR A 337 0.52 -7.07 -56.62
CA THR A 337 1.39 -5.97 -56.19
C THR A 337 0.78 -5.17 -55.04
N ILE A 338 -0.55 -4.98 -55.05
CA ILE A 338 -1.28 -4.35 -53.94
C ILE A 338 -1.25 -5.26 -52.71
N GLU A 339 -1.52 -6.55 -52.88
CA GLU A 339 -1.52 -7.55 -51.81
C GLU A 339 -0.14 -7.68 -51.15
N ILE A 340 0.96 -7.62 -51.94
CA ILE A 340 2.33 -7.57 -51.41
C ILE A 340 2.57 -6.30 -50.58
N LYS A 341 2.07 -5.13 -51.02
CA LYS A 341 2.19 -3.88 -50.27
C LYS A 341 1.40 -3.92 -48.97
N ASP A 342 0.20 -4.48 -49.00
CA ASP A 342 -0.64 -4.61 -47.81
C ASP A 342 0.01 -5.55 -46.78
N LEU A 343 0.56 -6.69 -47.23
CA LEU A 343 1.35 -7.59 -46.39
C LEU A 343 2.63 -6.94 -45.85
N GLN A 344 3.32 -6.11 -46.63
CA GLN A 344 4.48 -5.34 -46.15
C GLN A 344 4.09 -4.35 -45.06
N ASN A 345 2.99 -3.61 -45.24
CA ASN A 345 2.47 -2.69 -44.23
C ASN A 345 2.05 -3.42 -42.95
N GLU A 346 1.45 -4.61 -43.09
CA GLU A 346 1.06 -5.45 -41.95
C GLU A 346 2.30 -5.96 -41.18
N VAL A 347 3.36 -6.36 -41.88
CA VAL A 347 4.64 -6.74 -41.27
C VAL A 347 5.29 -5.56 -40.53
N ASP A 348 5.29 -4.36 -41.12
CA ASP A 348 5.84 -3.16 -40.48
C ASP A 348 5.03 -2.75 -39.24
N SER A 349 3.70 -2.88 -39.30
CA SER A 349 2.80 -2.65 -38.17
C SER A 349 3.06 -3.65 -37.04
N LEU A 350 3.12 -4.95 -37.35
CA LEU A 350 3.41 -6.00 -36.37
C LEU A 350 4.81 -5.84 -35.77
N SER A 351 5.79 -5.41 -36.56
CA SER A 351 7.15 -5.10 -36.09
C SER A 351 7.17 -3.93 -35.10
N ALA A 352 6.41 -2.86 -35.37
CA ALA A 352 6.26 -1.73 -34.45
C ALA A 352 5.57 -2.13 -33.14
N GLU A 353 4.50 -2.94 -33.23
CA GLU A 353 3.77 -3.46 -32.08
C GLU A 353 4.66 -4.34 -31.20
N ASN A 354 5.49 -5.19 -31.82
CA ASN A 354 6.43 -6.04 -31.12
C ASN A 354 7.55 -5.24 -30.42
N ALA A 355 8.00 -4.14 -31.04
CA ALA A 355 8.96 -3.21 -30.41
C ALA A 355 8.34 -2.47 -29.21
N GLU A 356 7.05 -2.13 -29.26
CA GLU A 356 6.33 -1.54 -28.14
C GLU A 356 6.12 -2.54 -26.99
N LEU A 357 5.73 -3.78 -27.31
CA LEU A 357 5.62 -4.88 -26.34
C LEU A 357 6.96 -5.17 -25.66
N ALA A 358 8.08 -5.15 -26.39
CA ALA A 358 9.41 -5.30 -25.82
C ALA A 358 9.79 -4.16 -24.85
N ARG A 359 9.36 -2.92 -25.14
CA ARG A 359 9.54 -1.79 -24.21
C ARG A 359 8.67 -1.93 -22.97
N ARG A 360 7.42 -2.35 -23.11
CA ARG A 360 6.50 -2.61 -21.98
C ARG A 360 7.01 -3.76 -21.10
N ALA A 361 7.56 -4.82 -21.69
CA ALA A 361 8.17 -5.92 -20.96
C ALA A 361 9.36 -5.43 -20.11
N LYS A 362 10.26 -4.62 -20.68
CA LYS A 362 11.37 -4.01 -19.92
C LYS A 362 10.90 -3.06 -18.81
N ALA A 363 9.84 -2.29 -19.05
CA ALA A 363 9.26 -1.43 -18.03
C ALA A 363 8.63 -2.23 -16.89
N ALA A 364 7.97 -3.35 -17.20
CA ALA A 364 7.41 -4.27 -16.22
C ALA A 364 8.52 -4.98 -15.40
N GLU A 365 9.62 -5.40 -16.03
CA GLU A 365 10.79 -5.95 -15.34
C GLU A 365 11.42 -4.92 -14.39
N SER A 366 11.54 -3.66 -14.81
CA SER A 366 12.01 -2.57 -13.94
C SER A 366 11.11 -2.36 -12.74
N LEU A 367 9.79 -2.33 -12.96
CA LEU A 367 8.81 -2.18 -11.88
C LEU A 367 8.85 -3.38 -10.92
N ALA A 368 9.01 -4.60 -11.44
CA ALA A 368 9.15 -5.81 -10.63
C ALA A 368 10.40 -5.75 -9.74
N ASN A 369 11.54 -5.27 -10.29
CA ASN A 369 12.77 -5.09 -9.52
C ASN A 369 12.64 -4.01 -8.45
N ASP A 370 11.96 -2.90 -8.73
CA ASP A 370 11.71 -1.84 -7.74
C ASP A 370 10.75 -2.29 -6.63
N LEU A 371 9.72 -3.07 -6.98
CA LEU A 371 8.83 -3.70 -6.02
C LEU A 371 9.56 -4.73 -5.15
N GLN A 372 10.47 -5.51 -5.73
CA GLN A 372 11.30 -6.47 -4.99
C GLN A 372 12.21 -5.74 -3.98
N ARG A 373 12.86 -4.64 -4.39
CA ARG A 373 13.66 -3.81 -3.47
C ARG A 373 12.84 -3.26 -2.30
N ARG A 374 11.64 -2.74 -2.58
CA ARG A 374 10.72 -2.28 -1.52
C ARG A 374 10.30 -3.40 -0.58
N LEU A 375 10.13 -4.61 -1.11
CA LEU A 375 9.77 -5.79 -0.32
C LEU A 375 10.93 -6.21 0.59
N ASP A 376 12.16 -6.15 0.09
CA ASP A 376 13.37 -6.40 0.88
C ASP A 376 13.56 -5.32 1.97
N GLU A 377 13.35 -4.04 1.65
CA GLU A 377 13.39 -2.92 2.60
C GLU A 377 12.32 -3.08 3.71
N MET A 378 11.07 -3.38 3.34
CA MET A 378 10.02 -3.67 4.32
C MET A 378 10.32 -4.91 5.16
N THR A 379 10.95 -5.93 4.58
CA THR A 379 11.36 -7.13 5.33
C THR A 379 12.44 -6.80 6.37
N ILE A 380 13.41 -5.94 6.03
CA ILE A 380 14.41 -5.44 6.98
C ILE A 380 13.75 -4.61 8.09
N GLU A 381 12.80 -3.75 7.74
CA GLU A 381 12.09 -2.91 8.71
C GLU A 381 11.21 -3.74 9.66
N ILE A 382 10.53 -4.78 9.15
CA ILE A 382 9.80 -5.76 9.96
C ILE A 382 10.74 -6.49 10.94
N ASN A 383 11.91 -6.93 10.48
CA ASN A 383 12.89 -7.58 11.37
C ASN A 383 13.40 -6.64 12.46
N ASN A 384 13.61 -5.36 12.13
CA ASN A 384 14.01 -4.34 13.11
C ASN A 384 12.90 -4.07 14.13
N LEU A 385 11.65 -3.94 13.67
CA LEU A 385 10.48 -3.77 14.55
C LEU A 385 10.26 -5.00 15.43
N HIS A 386 10.48 -6.21 14.92
CA HIS A 386 10.39 -7.44 15.69
C HIS A 386 11.46 -7.49 16.79
N SER A 387 12.70 -7.11 16.47
CA SER A 387 13.80 -6.99 17.44
C SER A 387 13.50 -5.95 18.53
N GLN A 388 13.00 -4.77 18.15
CA GLN A 388 12.57 -3.74 19.09
C GLN A 388 11.40 -4.21 19.96
N ASN A 389 10.43 -4.93 19.39
CA ASN A 389 9.33 -5.50 20.16
C ASN A 389 9.82 -6.54 21.17
N SER A 390 10.76 -7.41 20.81
CA SER A 390 11.39 -8.34 21.76
C SER A 390 12.16 -7.63 22.88
N GLN A 391 12.82 -6.50 22.59
CA GLN A 391 13.48 -5.68 23.61
C GLN A 391 12.46 -5.04 24.56
N LEU A 392 11.37 -4.49 24.01
CA LEU A 392 10.28 -3.91 24.81
C LEU A 392 9.55 -4.98 25.64
N GLU A 393 9.38 -6.19 25.12
CA GLU A 393 8.83 -7.32 25.87
C GLU A 393 9.74 -7.73 27.03
N ALA A 394 11.06 -7.74 26.84
CA ALA A 394 12.02 -8.00 27.90
C ALA A 394 12.00 -6.89 28.97
N GLU A 395 11.88 -5.63 28.56
CA GLU A 395 11.77 -4.49 29.48
C GLU A 395 10.43 -4.51 30.24
N ASN A 396 9.34 -4.90 29.59
CA ASN A 396 8.03 -5.10 30.20
C ASN A 396 8.05 -6.22 31.24
N MET A 397 8.71 -7.34 30.96
CA MET A 397 8.90 -8.43 31.93
C MET A 397 9.73 -7.98 33.14
N ARG A 398 10.76 -7.17 32.92
CA ARG A 398 11.56 -6.57 34.01
C ARG A 398 10.73 -5.60 34.85
N LEU A 399 9.94 -4.73 34.23
CA LEU A 399 9.05 -3.80 34.93
C LEU A 399 7.96 -4.54 35.72
N LYS A 400 7.38 -5.61 35.15
CA LYS A 400 6.44 -6.49 35.88
C LYS A 400 7.07 -7.12 37.10
N SER A 401 8.33 -7.58 37.01
CA SER A 401 9.08 -8.06 38.18
C SER A 401 9.23 -6.98 39.25
N GLN A 402 9.59 -5.76 38.86
CA GLN A 402 9.73 -4.64 39.80
C GLN A 402 8.38 -4.23 40.43
N VAL A 403 7.29 -4.29 39.67
CA VAL A 403 5.94 -4.05 40.19
C VAL A 403 5.55 -5.13 41.20
N ASN A 404 5.84 -6.40 40.93
CA ASN A 404 5.61 -7.48 41.89
C ASN A 404 6.41 -7.28 43.18
N ASP A 405 7.69 -6.90 43.09
CA ASP A 405 8.52 -6.59 44.25
C ASP A 405 7.97 -5.41 45.08
N LEU A 406 7.40 -4.40 44.41
CA LEU A 406 6.74 -3.27 45.08
C LEU A 406 5.39 -3.66 45.70
N VAL A 407 4.64 -4.56 45.06
CA VAL A 407 3.40 -5.12 45.60
C VAL A 407 3.70 -5.93 46.87
N ASP A 408 4.75 -6.75 46.86
CA ASP A 408 5.17 -7.51 48.05
C ASP A 408 5.63 -6.58 49.19
N LYS A 409 6.34 -5.49 48.87
CA LYS A 409 6.70 -4.44 49.85
C LYS A 409 5.46 -3.73 50.40
N ASN A 410 4.49 -3.39 49.56
CA ASN A 410 3.23 -2.80 50.01
C ASN A 410 2.42 -3.77 50.89
N ALA A 411 2.39 -5.06 50.54
CA ALA A 411 1.74 -6.07 51.36
C ALA A 411 2.44 -6.24 52.73
N ALA A 412 3.77 -6.08 52.79
CA ALA A 412 4.51 -6.06 54.05
C ALA A 412 4.18 -4.82 54.89
N LEU A 413 4.16 -3.63 54.27
CA LEU A 413 3.79 -2.37 54.93
C LEU A 413 2.32 -2.36 55.41
N ASP A 414 1.41 -2.96 54.65
CA ASP A 414 0.00 -3.11 55.04
C ASP A 414 -0.16 -4.06 56.24
N ARG A 415 0.65 -5.12 56.32
CA ARG A 415 0.68 -6.00 57.50
C ARG A 415 1.20 -5.25 58.72
N GLU A 416 2.26 -4.47 58.56
CA GLU A 416 2.83 -3.64 59.63
C GLU A 416 1.85 -2.54 60.09
N ASN A 417 1.18 -1.86 59.15
CA ASN A 417 0.13 -0.89 59.44
C ASN A 417 -1.07 -1.51 60.15
N ARG A 418 -1.47 -2.73 59.78
CA ARG A 418 -2.52 -3.46 60.52
C ARG A 418 -2.07 -3.80 61.93
N GLN A 419 -0.82 -4.25 62.09
CA GLN A 419 -0.24 -4.54 63.41
C GLN A 419 -0.21 -3.29 64.31
N LEU A 420 0.24 -2.15 63.78
CA LEU A 420 0.25 -0.87 64.49
C LEU A 420 -1.16 -0.36 64.77
N SER A 421 -2.10 -0.53 63.84
CA SER A 421 -3.51 -0.15 64.02
C SER A 421 -4.19 -0.99 65.10
N ASP A 422 -3.90 -2.28 65.17
CA ASP A 422 -4.44 -3.17 66.21
C ASP A 422 -3.80 -2.88 67.58
N GLN A 423 -2.50 -2.56 67.63
CA GLN A 423 -1.86 -2.03 68.85
C GLN A 423 -2.49 -0.70 69.31
N VAL A 424 -2.83 0.20 68.39
CA VAL A 424 -3.54 1.45 68.72
C VAL A 424 -4.96 1.17 69.21
N LYS A 425 -5.66 0.18 68.67
CA LYS A 425 -7.00 -0.22 69.17
C LYS A 425 -6.90 -0.82 70.57
N GLU A 426 -5.90 -1.65 70.82
CA GLU A 426 -5.64 -2.25 72.14
C GLU A 426 -5.32 -1.16 73.17
N LEU A 427 -4.42 -0.22 72.84
CA LEU A 427 -4.10 0.94 73.67
C LEU A 427 -5.33 1.84 73.92
N LYS A 428 -6.18 2.04 72.92
CA LYS A 428 -7.47 2.75 73.07
C LYS A 428 -8.45 2.00 73.96
N SER A 429 -8.46 0.66 73.93
CA SER A 429 -9.27 -0.16 74.84
C SER A 429 -8.76 -0.02 76.27
N THR A 430 -7.45 -0.12 76.48
CA THR A 430 -6.85 0.08 77.81
C THR A 430 -7.07 1.50 78.33
N LEU A 431 -7.09 2.50 77.45
CA LEU A 431 -7.43 3.88 77.80
C LEU A 431 -8.92 4.04 78.16
N ARG A 432 -9.83 3.35 77.45
CA ARG A 432 -11.25 3.34 77.83
C ARG A 432 -11.47 2.64 79.18
N ASP A 433 -10.77 1.57 79.46
CA ASP A 433 -10.86 0.88 80.75
C ASP A 433 -10.22 1.71 81.88
N ALA A 434 -9.12 2.43 81.60
CA ALA A 434 -8.55 3.39 82.53
C ALA A 434 -9.49 4.59 82.77
N ASN A 435 -10.16 5.09 81.73
CA ASN A 435 -11.16 6.16 81.85
C ASN A 435 -12.42 5.70 82.58
N ARG A 436 -12.85 4.45 82.42
CA ARG A 436 -13.94 3.86 83.22
C ARG A 436 -13.55 3.77 84.70
N ARG A 437 -12.34 3.31 85.00
CA ARG A 437 -11.81 3.32 86.37
C ARG A 437 -11.69 4.74 86.93
N LEU A 438 -11.34 5.72 86.10
CA LEU A 438 -11.30 7.13 86.48
C LEU A 438 -12.70 7.66 86.79
N THR A 439 -13.71 7.37 85.95
CA THR A 439 -15.10 7.77 86.22
C THR A 439 -15.68 7.08 87.44
N ASP A 440 -15.32 5.81 87.69
CA ASP A 440 -15.73 5.08 88.90
C ASP A 440 -15.07 5.68 90.15
N LEU A 441 -13.81 6.11 90.05
CA LEU A 441 -13.10 6.83 91.12
C LEU A 441 -13.63 8.26 91.33
N GLU A 442 -14.05 8.96 90.27
CA GLU A 442 -14.71 10.26 90.36
C GLU A 442 -16.13 10.15 90.96
N ALA A 443 -16.86 9.08 90.65
CA ALA A 443 -18.14 8.77 91.29
C ALA A 443 -17.96 8.43 92.77
N LEU A 444 -16.94 7.64 93.13
CA LEU A 444 -16.59 7.35 94.51
C LEU A 444 -16.12 8.61 95.26
N ARG A 445 -15.36 9.48 94.61
CA ARG A 445 -14.95 10.78 95.15
C ARG A 445 -16.17 11.70 95.38
N SER A 446 -17.12 11.75 94.46
CA SER A 446 -18.37 12.51 94.60
C SER A 446 -19.23 11.96 95.74
N GLN A 447 -19.29 10.63 95.91
CA GLN A 447 -19.92 10.00 97.08
C GLN A 447 -19.21 10.35 98.39
N LEU A 448 -17.88 10.33 98.44
CA LEU A 448 -17.11 10.70 99.62
C LEU A 448 -17.15 12.21 99.93
N GLU A 449 -17.25 13.07 98.91
CA GLU A 449 -17.49 14.51 99.06
C GLU A 449 -18.92 14.78 99.57
N ALA A 450 -19.92 14.02 99.12
CA ALA A 450 -21.28 14.08 99.66
C ALA A 450 -21.37 13.53 101.09
N GLU A 451 -20.64 12.47 101.44
CA GLU A 451 -20.54 11.97 102.82
C GLU A 451 -19.82 12.97 103.74
N ARG A 452 -18.79 13.67 103.25
CA ARG A 452 -18.14 14.78 103.95
C ARG A 452 -19.12 15.93 104.20
N ASP A 453 -19.89 16.33 103.20
CA ASP A 453 -20.84 17.45 103.33
C ASP A 453 -22.02 17.08 104.23
N ASN A 454 -22.47 15.82 104.20
CA ASN A 454 -23.46 15.29 105.14
C ASN A 454 -22.93 15.22 106.59
N LEU A 455 -21.64 14.88 106.78
CA LEU A 455 -21.00 14.92 108.11
C LEU A 455 -20.76 16.36 108.61
N ALA A 456 -20.50 17.31 107.72
CA ALA A 456 -20.39 18.73 108.04
C ALA A 456 -21.76 19.34 108.41
N SER A 457 -22.84 18.93 107.72
CA SER A 457 -24.22 19.29 108.08
C SER A 457 -24.64 18.66 109.41
N ALA A 458 -24.34 17.38 109.64
CA ALA A 458 -24.66 16.71 110.90
C ALA A 458 -23.91 17.28 112.13
N LEU A 459 -22.71 17.85 111.92
CA LEU A 459 -21.98 18.58 112.96
C LEU A 459 -22.62 19.95 113.25
N HIS A 460 -23.10 20.65 112.23
CA HIS A 460 -23.83 21.92 112.38
C HIS A 460 -25.21 21.73 113.04
N ASP A 461 -25.95 20.69 112.66
CA ASP A 461 -27.26 20.34 113.23
C ASP A 461 -27.15 19.86 114.69
N ALA A 462 -26.04 19.24 115.10
CA ALA A 462 -25.76 18.87 116.49
C ALA A 462 -25.42 20.09 117.37
N GLU A 463 -24.80 21.13 116.79
CA GLU A 463 -24.51 22.40 117.47
C GLU A 463 -25.75 23.31 117.59
N GLU A 464 -26.71 23.19 116.66
CA GLU A 464 -27.98 23.93 116.68
C GLU A 464 -29.06 23.24 117.55
N ALA A 465 -29.08 21.90 117.59
CA ALA A 465 -29.94 21.11 118.50
C ALA A 465 -29.64 21.33 119.99
N LEU A 466 -28.40 21.68 120.35
CA LEU A 466 -28.03 22.06 121.72
C LEU A 466 -28.60 23.44 122.11
N ARG A 467 -28.80 24.35 121.14
CA ARG A 467 -29.42 25.68 121.36
C ARG A 467 -30.96 25.64 121.36
N GLU A 468 -31.57 24.69 120.65
CA GLU A 468 -33.04 24.55 120.58
C GLU A 468 -33.64 23.83 121.80
N VAL A 469 -32.90 22.95 122.48
CA VAL A 469 -33.35 22.23 123.69
C VAL A 469 -33.53 23.19 124.88
N ASP A 470 -32.72 24.25 124.98
CA ASP A 470 -32.85 25.29 126.02
C ASP A 470 -34.05 26.22 125.80
N GLN A 471 -34.48 26.46 124.54
CA GLN A 471 -35.62 27.33 124.22
C GLN A 471 -36.97 26.57 124.27
N LYS A 472 -36.97 25.25 124.01
CA LYS A 472 -38.19 24.41 124.04
C LYS A 472 -38.66 24.03 125.46
N TYR A 473 -37.79 24.10 126.47
CA TYR A 473 -38.15 23.95 127.89
C TYR A 473 -39.00 25.12 128.43
N GLN A 474 -38.77 26.37 127.96
CA GLN A 474 -39.51 27.55 128.44
C GLN A 474 -40.87 27.78 127.75
N ASN A 475 -41.08 27.28 126.52
CA ASN A 475 -42.32 27.50 125.76
C ASN A 475 -43.39 26.38 125.94
N ALA A 476 -43.01 25.17 126.35
CA ALA A 476 -43.94 24.07 126.62
C ALA A 476 -44.81 24.27 127.88
N GLN A 477 -44.40 25.16 128.80
CA GLN A 477 -45.11 25.46 130.05
C GLN A 477 -46.31 26.42 129.88
N ALA A 478 -46.39 27.20 128.78
CA ALA A 478 -47.41 28.23 128.60
C ALA A 478 -48.56 27.87 127.62
N ALA A 479 -48.36 26.94 126.69
CA ALA A 479 -49.35 26.60 125.65
C ALA A 479 -50.39 25.54 126.03
N LEU A 480 -50.23 24.84 127.17
CA LEU A 480 -51.13 23.74 127.59
C LEU A 480 -52.47 24.22 128.20
N ASN A 481 -52.53 25.45 128.73
CA ASN A 481 -53.68 25.93 129.51
C ASN A 481 -54.74 26.73 128.74
N HIS A 482 -54.51 27.15 127.50
CA HIS A 482 -55.43 28.04 126.77
C HIS A 482 -56.24 27.34 125.66
N LEU A 483 -55.69 26.32 124.99
CA LEU A 483 -56.30 25.71 123.80
C LEU A 483 -57.45 24.71 124.09
N LYS A 484 -57.69 24.34 125.35
CA LYS A 484 -58.75 23.37 125.72
C LYS A 484 -60.17 23.97 125.81
N SER A 485 -60.32 25.28 126.01
CA SER A 485 -61.62 25.88 126.34
C SER A 485 -62.42 26.44 125.15
N GLU A 486 -61.80 26.67 123.99
CA GLU A 486 -62.40 27.50 122.93
C GLU A 486 -62.97 26.68 121.74
N MET A 487 -62.55 25.43 121.55
CA MET A 487 -62.92 24.62 120.38
C MET A 487 -64.23 23.83 120.52
N GLU A 488 -64.75 23.63 121.74
CA GLU A 488 -65.93 22.77 121.97
C GLU A 488 -67.29 23.46 121.69
N GLN A 489 -67.35 24.80 121.61
CA GLN A 489 -68.62 25.53 121.49
C GLN A 489 -68.99 25.92 120.04
N ARG A 490 -68.03 26.10 119.12
CA ARG A 490 -68.30 26.59 117.75
C ARG A 490 -68.80 25.52 116.75
N LEU A 491 -68.67 24.23 117.07
CA LEU A 491 -68.96 23.16 116.10
C LEU A 491 -70.44 22.73 116.05
N ARG A 492 -71.25 23.01 117.08
CA ARG A 492 -72.64 22.49 117.16
C ARG A 492 -73.69 23.34 116.44
N GLU A 493 -73.39 24.58 116.10
CA GLU A 493 -74.39 25.52 115.53
C GLU A 493 -74.41 25.54 113.99
N LYS A 494 -73.45 24.89 113.30
CA LYS A 494 -73.31 24.96 111.83
C LYS A 494 -73.88 23.78 111.05
N ASP A 495 -74.18 22.65 111.70
CA ASP A 495 -74.60 21.42 111.01
C ASP A 495 -76.11 21.35 110.71
N GLU A 496 -76.97 22.14 111.35
CA GLU A 496 -78.44 22.06 111.16
C GLU A 496 -78.98 22.88 109.96
N GLU A 497 -78.24 23.86 109.43
CA GLU A 497 -78.70 24.73 108.32
C GLU A 497 -78.56 24.11 106.91
N LEU A 498 -77.65 23.15 106.71
CA LEU A 498 -77.30 22.62 105.38
C LEU A 498 -78.24 21.53 104.83
N GLU A 499 -79.02 20.86 105.68
CA GLU A 499 -79.83 19.69 105.29
C GLU A 499 -81.14 20.07 104.55
N THR A 500 -81.60 21.30 104.70
CA THR A 500 -82.89 21.75 104.12
C THR A 500 -82.79 22.22 102.65
N LEU A 501 -81.64 22.71 102.20
CA LEU A 501 -81.46 23.28 100.85
C LEU A 501 -81.31 22.24 99.72
N ARG A 502 -80.90 21.00 100.05
CA ARG A 502 -80.57 19.96 99.04
C ARG A 502 -81.77 19.29 98.38
N LYS A 503 -82.95 19.28 99.01
CA LYS A 503 -84.12 18.52 98.53
C LYS A 503 -84.92 19.22 97.42
N THR A 504 -84.81 20.54 97.28
CA THR A 504 -85.58 21.33 96.29
C THR A 504 -84.91 21.42 94.92
N THR A 505 -83.58 21.34 94.83
CA THR A 505 -82.82 21.46 93.57
C THR A 505 -82.85 20.21 92.69
N THR A 506 -83.15 19.03 93.23
CA THR A 506 -83.08 17.77 92.47
C THR A 506 -84.29 17.56 91.55
N ARG A 507 -85.47 18.09 91.91
CA ARG A 507 -86.72 17.90 91.12
C ARG A 507 -86.75 18.66 89.79
N THR A 508 -86.14 19.85 89.71
CA THR A 508 -86.14 20.67 88.48
C THR A 508 -85.18 20.18 87.41
N ILE A 509 -84.19 19.35 87.77
CA ILE A 509 -83.18 18.81 86.84
C ILE A 509 -83.75 17.62 86.03
N GLU A 510 -84.65 16.83 86.61
CA GLU A 510 -85.21 15.65 85.96
C GLU A 510 -86.15 16.01 84.78
N GLU A 511 -86.93 17.10 84.88
CA GLU A 511 -87.87 17.53 83.82
C GLU A 511 -87.15 18.10 82.58
N LEU A 512 -86.02 18.80 82.74
CA LEU A 512 -85.24 19.36 81.63
C LEU A 512 -84.43 18.28 80.87
N THR A 513 -84.11 17.17 81.52
CA THR A 513 -83.28 16.11 80.92
C THR A 513 -84.05 15.32 79.86
N VAL A 514 -85.35 15.10 80.05
CA VAL A 514 -86.19 14.32 79.12
C VAL A 514 -86.38 15.05 77.78
N THR A 515 -86.66 16.35 77.80
CA THR A 515 -86.93 17.14 76.58
C THR A 515 -85.69 17.30 75.67
N ILE A 516 -84.48 17.32 76.23
CA ILE A 516 -83.23 17.38 75.47
C ILE A 516 -82.97 16.06 74.71
N THR A 517 -83.26 14.91 75.34
CA THR A 517 -82.97 13.60 74.73
C THR A 517 -83.81 13.30 73.49
N GLU A 518 -85.07 13.76 73.42
CA GLU A 518 -85.94 13.50 72.26
C GLU A 518 -85.55 14.32 71.00
N MET A 519 -85.04 15.54 71.18
CA MET A 519 -84.57 16.38 70.07
C MET A 519 -83.24 15.89 69.50
N GLU A 520 -82.33 15.38 70.34
CA GLU A 520 -81.03 14.87 69.89
C GLU A 520 -81.13 13.65 68.97
N VAL A 521 -82.07 12.74 69.24
CA VAL A 521 -82.20 11.49 68.48
C VAL A 521 -82.66 11.77 67.04
N LYS A 522 -83.58 12.73 66.84
CA LYS A 522 -84.06 13.11 65.50
C LYS A 522 -82.96 13.71 64.64
N TYR A 523 -82.24 14.73 65.14
CA TYR A 523 -81.18 15.39 64.38
C TYR A 523 -79.97 14.49 64.11
N LYS A 524 -79.59 13.59 65.04
CA LYS A 524 -78.51 12.60 64.81
C LYS A 524 -78.84 11.64 63.66
N SER A 525 -80.12 11.25 63.52
CA SER A 525 -80.54 10.32 62.46
C SER A 525 -80.51 10.93 61.06
N GLU A 526 -80.89 12.20 60.91
CA GLU A 526 -80.84 12.91 59.63
C GLU A 526 -79.41 13.25 59.22
N LEU A 527 -78.57 13.69 60.17
CA LEU A 527 -77.16 13.99 59.92
C LEU A 527 -76.39 12.77 59.41
N SER A 528 -76.68 11.58 59.95
CA SER A 528 -76.05 10.31 59.55
C SER A 528 -76.41 9.90 58.11
N ARG A 529 -77.65 10.14 57.67
CA ARG A 529 -78.08 9.86 56.29
C ARG A 529 -77.43 10.79 55.27
N LEU A 530 -77.39 12.09 55.56
CA LEU A 530 -76.71 13.06 54.70
C LEU A 530 -75.20 12.78 54.62
N LYS A 531 -74.56 12.44 55.74
CA LYS A 531 -73.14 12.08 55.80
C LYS A 531 -72.82 10.91 54.87
N LYS A 532 -73.56 9.79 54.96
CA LYS A 532 -73.31 8.62 54.09
C LYS A 532 -73.49 8.92 52.60
N ARG A 533 -74.46 9.77 52.25
CA ARG A 533 -74.69 10.16 50.84
C ARG A 533 -73.56 11.03 50.30
N TYR A 534 -73.05 11.97 51.10
CA TYR A 534 -71.90 12.78 50.69
C TYR A 534 -70.60 11.98 50.66
N GLU A 535 -70.37 11.07 51.60
CA GLU A 535 -69.21 10.16 51.57
C GLU A 535 -69.19 9.30 50.30
N SER A 536 -70.35 8.76 49.89
CA SER A 536 -70.47 8.00 48.64
C SER A 536 -70.19 8.85 47.41
N ASN A 537 -70.73 10.06 47.33
CA ASN A 537 -70.49 10.96 46.20
C ASN A 537 -69.03 11.44 46.13
N ILE A 538 -68.40 11.67 47.28
CA ILE A 538 -66.98 12.04 47.35
C ILE A 538 -66.12 10.90 46.83
N ALA A 539 -66.36 9.66 47.26
CA ALA A 539 -65.61 8.50 46.79
C ALA A 539 -65.75 8.28 45.27
N GLU A 540 -66.94 8.51 44.71
CA GLU A 540 -67.17 8.40 43.26
C GLU A 540 -66.48 9.50 42.46
N LEU A 541 -66.50 10.74 42.95
CA LEU A 541 -65.79 11.87 42.35
C LEU A 541 -64.27 11.71 42.44
N GLU A 542 -63.75 11.18 43.54
CA GLU A 542 -62.33 10.87 43.71
C GLU A 542 -61.86 9.82 42.69
N LEU A 543 -62.66 8.76 42.46
CA LEU A 543 -62.35 7.74 41.46
C LEU A 543 -62.38 8.31 40.03
N GLN A 544 -63.35 9.19 39.73
CA GLN A 544 -63.42 9.88 38.43
C GLN A 544 -62.25 10.85 38.23
N LEU A 545 -61.83 11.53 39.30
CA LEU A 545 -60.68 12.43 39.27
C LEU A 545 -59.37 11.66 39.07
N ASP A 546 -59.18 10.52 39.74
CA ASP A 546 -57.98 9.68 39.57
C ASP A 546 -57.88 9.09 38.16
N THR A 547 -59.01 8.63 37.60
CA THR A 547 -59.06 8.13 36.21
C THR A 547 -58.79 9.24 35.19
N ALA A 548 -59.36 10.44 35.37
CA ALA A 548 -59.08 11.60 34.53
C ALA A 548 -57.62 12.07 34.64
N ASN A 549 -57.03 12.06 35.84
CA ASN A 549 -55.63 12.41 36.05
C ASN A 549 -54.68 11.41 35.40
N LYS A 550 -54.96 10.10 35.49
CA LYS A 550 -54.20 9.06 34.80
C LYS A 550 -54.28 9.21 33.27
N ALA A 551 -55.46 9.48 32.74
CA ALA A 551 -55.65 9.75 31.31
C ALA A 551 -54.86 11.00 30.86
N ASN A 552 -54.92 12.09 31.64
CA ASN A 552 -54.18 13.31 31.34
C ASN A 552 -52.65 13.11 31.43
N ALA A 553 -52.16 12.33 32.40
CA ALA A 553 -50.75 11.99 32.51
C ALA A 553 -50.26 11.16 31.31
N ASN A 554 -51.09 10.24 30.79
CA ASN A 554 -50.78 9.47 29.59
C ASN A 554 -50.77 10.36 28.34
N LEU A 555 -51.76 11.23 28.17
CA LEU A 555 -51.79 12.20 27.07
C LEU A 555 -50.60 13.16 27.12
N MET A 556 -50.18 13.62 28.31
CA MET A 556 -48.98 14.45 28.47
C MET A 556 -47.69 13.72 28.10
N LYS A 557 -47.58 12.42 28.41
CA LYS A 557 -46.45 11.59 27.95
C LYS A 557 -46.46 11.43 26.43
N GLU A 558 -47.62 11.15 25.86
CA GLU A 558 -47.80 10.99 24.42
C GLU A 558 -47.48 12.28 23.66
N ASN A 559 -47.92 13.43 24.19
CA ASN A 559 -47.63 14.75 23.65
C ASN A 559 -46.14 15.08 23.74
N LYS A 560 -45.44 14.71 24.83
CA LYS A 560 -43.97 14.82 24.91
C LYS A 560 -43.26 13.94 23.89
N THR A 561 -43.70 12.70 23.69
CA THR A 561 -43.12 11.83 22.65
C THR A 561 -43.38 12.36 21.24
N LEU A 562 -44.55 12.91 20.98
CA LEU A 562 -44.88 13.54 19.69
C LEU A 562 -44.06 14.83 19.48
N ALA A 563 -43.90 15.67 20.50
CA ALA A 563 -43.05 16.85 20.44
C ALA A 563 -41.58 16.50 20.17
N GLN A 564 -41.07 15.44 20.81
CA GLN A 564 -39.73 14.93 20.52
C GLN A 564 -39.63 14.40 19.09
N ARG A 565 -40.63 13.63 18.63
CA ARG A 565 -40.69 13.13 17.25
C ARG A 565 -40.67 14.26 16.21
N VAL A 566 -41.40 15.35 16.47
CA VAL A 566 -41.40 16.55 15.60
C VAL A 566 -40.01 17.17 15.58
N LYS A 567 -39.37 17.33 16.73
CA LYS A 567 -38.02 17.89 16.83
C LYS A 567 -36.98 17.02 16.11
N ASP A 568 -37.09 15.69 16.24
CA ASP A 568 -36.21 14.75 15.53
C ASP A 568 -36.42 14.83 14.01
N LEU A 569 -37.67 14.98 13.55
CA LEU A 569 -37.99 15.17 12.14
C LEU A 569 -37.54 16.53 11.59
N GLU A 570 -37.63 17.61 12.38
CA GLU A 570 -37.10 18.93 12.04
C GLU A 570 -35.57 18.88 11.89
N ALA A 571 -34.88 18.22 12.82
CA ALA A 571 -33.43 18.02 12.73
C ALA A 571 -33.04 17.17 11.51
N PHE A 572 -33.82 16.13 11.20
CA PHE A 572 -33.61 15.32 9.99
C PHE A 572 -33.81 16.15 8.72
N LEU A 573 -34.84 17.00 8.68
CA LEU A 573 -35.12 17.89 7.55
C LEU A 573 -34.00 18.94 7.35
N GLU A 574 -33.47 19.50 8.44
CA GLU A 574 -32.34 20.43 8.38
C GLU A 574 -31.06 19.74 7.91
N GLU A 575 -30.78 18.52 8.35
CA GLU A 575 -29.62 17.76 7.86
C GLU A 575 -29.78 17.39 6.38
N GLU A 576 -30.97 16.97 5.93
CA GLU A 576 -31.26 16.72 4.52
C GLU A 576 -31.10 18.00 3.66
N ARG A 577 -31.52 19.16 4.16
CA ARG A 577 -31.30 20.44 3.48
C ARG A 577 -29.81 20.76 3.38
N ARG A 578 -29.05 20.56 4.45
CA ARG A 578 -27.59 20.77 4.47
C ARG A 578 -26.87 19.83 3.50
N LEU A 579 -27.25 18.56 3.48
CA LEU A 579 -26.72 17.57 2.55
C LEU A 579 -27.06 17.92 1.09
N ARG A 580 -28.27 18.41 0.83
CA ARG A 580 -28.68 18.90 -0.49
C ARG A 580 -27.87 20.11 -0.92
N GLU A 581 -27.67 21.11 -0.05
CA GLU A 581 -26.84 22.28 -0.36
C GLU A 581 -25.38 21.89 -0.63
N ALA A 582 -24.84 20.94 0.15
CA ALA A 582 -23.51 20.39 -0.09
C ALA A 582 -23.43 19.63 -1.43
N ALA A 583 -24.46 18.86 -1.79
CA ALA A 583 -24.55 18.18 -3.07
C ALA A 583 -24.66 19.16 -4.26
N GLU A 584 -25.46 20.23 -4.13
CA GLU A 584 -25.57 21.30 -5.13
C GLU A 584 -24.24 22.05 -5.29
N SER A 585 -23.53 22.33 -4.19
CA SER A 585 -22.18 22.93 -4.24
C SER A 585 -21.15 22.03 -4.93
N ASN A 586 -21.16 20.73 -4.60
CA ASN A 586 -20.30 19.73 -5.24
C ASN A 586 -20.64 19.57 -6.73
N LEU A 587 -21.92 19.61 -7.10
CA LEU A 587 -22.37 19.59 -8.49
C LEU A 587 -21.83 20.81 -9.25
N GLN A 588 -21.97 22.02 -8.69
CA GLN A 588 -21.42 23.24 -9.29
C GLN A 588 -19.88 23.17 -9.44
N ALA A 589 -19.17 22.62 -8.45
CA ALA A 589 -17.73 22.42 -8.54
C ALA A 589 -17.36 21.42 -9.64
N SER A 590 -18.11 20.32 -9.75
CA SER A 590 -17.95 19.31 -10.80
C SER A 590 -18.26 19.89 -12.19
N GLU A 591 -19.31 20.70 -12.32
CA GLU A 591 -19.66 21.38 -13.57
C GLU A 591 -18.58 22.37 -14.01
N ARG A 592 -18.02 23.16 -13.07
CA ARG A 592 -16.88 24.05 -13.37
C ARG A 592 -15.68 23.24 -13.85
N LYS A 593 -15.38 22.12 -13.18
CA LYS A 593 -14.28 21.23 -13.58
C LYS A 593 -14.54 20.57 -14.94
N ARG A 594 -15.78 20.19 -15.24
CA ARG A 594 -16.20 19.67 -16.55
C ARG A 594 -16.01 20.72 -17.65
N ILE A 595 -16.39 21.97 -17.39
CA ILE A 595 -16.20 23.08 -18.35
C ILE A 595 -14.71 23.31 -18.59
N GLN A 596 -13.89 23.33 -17.53
CA GLN A 596 -12.44 23.47 -17.65
C GLN A 596 -11.81 22.33 -18.45
N LEU A 597 -12.16 21.07 -18.15
CA LEU A 597 -11.68 19.92 -18.91
C LEU A 597 -12.15 19.97 -20.37
N SER A 598 -13.37 20.46 -20.63
CA SER A 598 -13.86 20.66 -22.00
C SER A 598 -13.02 21.68 -22.75
N SER A 599 -12.67 22.81 -22.13
CA SER A 599 -11.78 23.80 -22.76
C SER A 599 -10.37 23.25 -22.96
N GLU A 600 -9.82 22.49 -22.00
CA GLU A 600 -8.51 21.84 -22.15
C GLU A 600 -8.53 20.82 -23.31
N VAL A 601 -9.62 20.07 -23.49
CA VAL A 601 -9.79 19.16 -24.63
C VAL A 601 -9.86 19.92 -25.95
N GLU A 602 -10.54 21.06 -26.01
CA GLU A 602 -10.59 21.91 -27.21
C GLU A 602 -9.22 22.52 -27.54
N GLU A 603 -8.46 22.97 -26.53
CA GLU A 603 -7.09 23.45 -26.69
C GLU A 603 -6.16 22.35 -27.18
N LEU A 604 -6.24 21.15 -26.60
CA LEU A 604 -5.47 19.98 -27.03
C LEU A 604 -5.84 19.53 -28.44
N ARG A 605 -7.12 19.60 -28.83
CA ARG A 605 -7.55 19.36 -30.22
C ARG A 605 -6.97 20.39 -31.18
N GLY A 606 -7.01 21.68 -30.82
CA GLY A 606 -6.39 22.74 -31.61
C GLY A 606 -4.88 22.55 -31.77
N ALA A 607 -4.19 22.13 -30.70
CA ALA A 607 -2.77 21.80 -30.72
C ALA A 607 -2.47 20.56 -31.59
N LEU A 608 -3.31 19.52 -31.51
CA LEU A 608 -3.20 18.32 -32.34
C LEU A 608 -3.39 18.66 -33.82
N GLU A 609 -4.41 19.44 -34.18
CA GLU A 609 -4.62 19.88 -35.55
C GLU A 609 -3.46 20.74 -36.08
N ALA A 610 -2.89 21.60 -35.23
CA ALA A 610 -1.69 22.37 -35.57
C ALA A 610 -0.47 21.46 -35.78
N ALA A 611 -0.28 20.46 -34.92
CA ALA A 611 0.79 19.48 -35.05
C ALA A 611 0.61 18.60 -36.29
N ASP A 612 -0.61 18.18 -36.62
CA ASP A 612 -0.90 17.42 -37.85
C ASP A 612 -0.67 18.26 -39.11
N ARG A 613 -1.01 19.55 -39.09
CA ARG A 613 -0.66 20.49 -40.17
C ARG A 613 0.85 20.62 -40.32
N ALA A 614 1.59 20.76 -39.21
CA ALA A 614 3.05 20.84 -39.23
C ALA A 614 3.68 19.53 -39.72
N ARG A 615 3.16 18.36 -39.30
CA ARG A 615 3.60 17.04 -39.76
C ARG A 615 3.40 16.88 -41.25
N LYS A 616 2.20 17.21 -41.77
CA LYS A 616 1.92 17.18 -43.22
C LYS A 616 2.85 18.11 -44.00
N HIS A 617 3.17 19.28 -43.44
CA HIS A 617 4.12 20.19 -44.07
C HIS A 617 5.52 19.57 -44.15
N ALA A 618 6.01 18.98 -43.06
CA ALA A 618 7.29 18.28 -43.03
C ALA A 618 7.31 17.03 -43.93
N GLU A 619 6.21 16.27 -44.02
CA GLU A 619 6.05 15.16 -44.96
C GLU A 619 6.13 15.64 -46.42
N ASN A 620 5.54 16.79 -46.73
CA ASN A 620 5.64 17.38 -48.06
C ASN A 620 7.08 17.83 -48.37
N GLU A 621 7.75 18.49 -47.44
CA GLU A 621 9.17 18.86 -47.60
C GLU A 621 10.07 17.62 -47.77
N MET A 622 9.79 16.54 -47.03
CA MET A 622 10.49 15.26 -47.19
C MET A 622 10.25 14.67 -48.58
N ASN A 623 9.01 14.69 -49.07
CA ASN A 623 8.67 14.20 -50.41
C ASN A 623 9.32 15.04 -51.51
N GLU A 624 9.37 16.37 -51.35
CA GLU A 624 10.07 17.26 -52.26
C GLU A 624 11.58 16.97 -52.26
N ALA A 625 12.19 16.80 -51.08
CA ALA A 625 13.59 16.41 -50.95
C ALA A 625 13.86 15.04 -51.56
N GLN A 626 12.96 14.07 -51.40
CA GLN A 626 13.09 12.74 -51.99
C GLN A 626 12.96 12.76 -53.51
N THR A 627 12.07 13.61 -54.04
CA THR A 627 11.96 13.87 -55.47
C THR A 627 13.25 14.50 -55.99
N ARG A 628 13.82 15.47 -55.26
CA ARG A 628 15.11 16.11 -55.56
C ARG A 628 16.26 15.09 -55.58
N VAL A 629 16.30 14.19 -54.60
CA VAL A 629 17.31 13.11 -54.54
C VAL A 629 17.15 12.16 -55.71
N SER A 630 15.92 11.82 -56.10
CA SER A 630 15.65 10.99 -57.28
C SER A 630 16.13 11.67 -58.58
N GLU A 631 15.81 12.96 -58.75
CA GLU A 631 16.30 13.77 -59.89
C GLU A 631 17.82 13.82 -59.95
N LEU A 632 18.48 14.09 -58.81
CA LEU A 632 19.94 14.10 -58.71
C LEU A 632 20.54 12.72 -58.98
N THR A 633 19.92 11.65 -58.50
CA THR A 633 20.36 10.28 -58.76
C THR A 633 20.27 9.96 -60.26
N MET A 634 19.19 10.39 -60.91
CA MET A 634 19.01 10.24 -62.36
C MET A 634 20.06 11.06 -63.13
N GLN A 635 20.34 12.29 -62.72
CA GLN A 635 21.43 13.10 -63.28
C GLN A 635 22.80 12.44 -63.08
N VAL A 636 23.10 11.94 -61.89
CA VAL A 636 24.37 11.24 -61.59
C VAL A 636 24.52 10.00 -62.47
N ASN A 637 23.46 9.21 -62.65
CA ASN A 637 23.48 8.06 -63.56
C ASN A 637 23.73 8.48 -65.01
N THR A 638 23.12 9.59 -65.44
CA THR A 638 23.31 10.14 -66.79
C THR A 638 24.75 10.59 -67.00
N LEU A 639 25.29 11.39 -66.07
CA LEU A 639 26.69 11.83 -66.07
C LEU A 639 27.68 10.68 -65.96
N THR A 640 27.35 9.62 -65.22
CA THR A 640 28.18 8.41 -65.12
C THR A 640 28.21 7.65 -66.43
N ASN A 641 27.08 7.55 -67.13
CA ASN A 641 27.02 6.94 -68.45
C ASN A 641 27.76 7.79 -69.50
N ASP A 642 27.59 9.11 -69.48
CA ASP A 642 28.36 10.02 -70.34
C ASP A 642 29.86 9.93 -70.05
N LYS A 643 30.26 9.85 -68.77
CA LYS A 643 31.65 9.61 -68.37
C LYS A 643 32.17 8.30 -68.93
N ARG A 644 31.44 7.18 -68.79
CA ARG A 644 31.84 5.88 -69.35
C ARG A 644 31.96 5.93 -70.87
N ARG A 645 31.07 6.64 -71.56
CA ARG A 645 31.16 6.87 -73.00
C ARG A 645 32.43 7.64 -73.35
N LEU A 646 32.68 8.76 -72.68
CA LEU A 646 33.88 9.58 -72.90
C LEU A 646 35.17 8.83 -72.54
N GLU A 647 35.17 7.98 -71.51
CA GLU A 647 36.28 7.08 -71.18
C GLU A 647 36.51 6.05 -72.30
N GLY A 648 35.44 5.52 -72.89
CA GLY A 648 35.50 4.66 -74.08
C GLY A 648 36.05 5.40 -75.30
N ASP A 649 35.58 6.61 -75.57
CA ASP A 649 36.07 7.45 -76.67
C ASP A 649 37.54 7.82 -76.48
N ILE A 650 37.97 8.12 -75.25
CA ILE A 650 39.39 8.34 -74.91
C ILE A 650 40.21 7.07 -75.16
N SER A 651 39.71 5.91 -74.76
CA SER A 651 40.40 4.63 -75.01
C SER A 651 40.55 4.34 -76.50
N VAL A 652 39.53 4.65 -77.31
CA VAL A 652 39.59 4.52 -78.77
C VAL A 652 40.58 5.53 -79.36
N MET A 653 40.52 6.79 -78.94
CA MET A 653 41.48 7.81 -79.38
C MET A 653 42.92 7.47 -78.97
N GLN A 654 43.12 6.84 -77.81
CA GLN A 654 44.44 6.35 -77.39
C GLN A 654 44.92 5.20 -78.29
N ALA A 655 44.05 4.26 -78.64
CA ALA A 655 44.38 3.19 -79.59
C ALA A 655 44.71 3.75 -80.98
N ASP A 656 43.92 4.71 -81.48
CA ASP A 656 44.17 5.39 -82.75
C ASP A 656 45.47 6.20 -82.72
N MET A 657 45.79 6.82 -81.59
CA MET A 657 47.04 7.55 -81.38
C MET A 657 48.25 6.61 -81.34
N ASP A 658 48.13 5.46 -80.69
CA ASP A 658 49.17 4.42 -80.67
C ASP A 658 49.36 3.80 -82.07
N GLU A 659 48.28 3.58 -82.82
CA GLU A 659 48.36 3.18 -84.23
C GLU A 659 49.05 4.26 -85.09
N ALA A 660 48.72 5.53 -84.89
CA ALA A 660 49.39 6.64 -85.58
C ALA A 660 50.87 6.76 -85.21
N ILE A 661 51.24 6.53 -83.96
CA ILE A 661 52.63 6.47 -83.49
C ILE A 661 53.36 5.29 -84.11
N ASN A 662 52.75 4.11 -84.15
CA ASN A 662 53.32 2.92 -84.78
C ASN A 662 53.45 3.08 -86.31
N ALA A 663 52.47 3.72 -86.95
CA ALA A 663 52.52 4.05 -88.38
C ALA A 663 53.62 5.08 -88.68
N LYS A 664 53.79 6.09 -87.82
CA LYS A 664 54.88 7.05 -87.88
C LYS A 664 56.23 6.36 -87.70
N ALA A 665 56.39 5.50 -86.69
CA ALA A 665 57.61 4.73 -86.47
C ALA A 665 57.92 3.82 -87.67
N GLY A 666 56.92 3.15 -88.23
CA GLY A 666 57.08 2.36 -89.47
C GLY A 666 57.38 3.21 -90.71
N ALA A 667 57.00 4.48 -90.74
CA ALA A 667 57.38 5.43 -91.79
C ALA A 667 58.80 5.98 -91.57
N GLU A 668 59.21 6.23 -90.33
CA GLU A 668 60.56 6.62 -89.94
C GLU A 668 61.57 5.49 -90.20
N ASP A 669 61.21 4.24 -89.92
CA ASP A 669 62.00 3.05 -90.27
C ASP A 669 62.13 2.87 -91.80
N ARG A 670 61.10 3.22 -92.56
CA ARG A 670 61.18 3.24 -94.03
C ARG A 670 62.05 4.39 -94.54
N ALA A 671 61.93 5.57 -93.94
CA ALA A 671 62.75 6.73 -94.28
C ALA A 671 64.22 6.51 -93.94
N THR A 672 64.54 5.87 -92.81
CA THR A 672 65.91 5.51 -92.43
C THR A 672 66.50 4.42 -93.31
N ARG A 673 65.70 3.43 -93.74
CA ARG A 673 66.12 2.44 -94.76
C ARG A 673 66.38 3.08 -96.13
N LEU A 674 65.49 3.97 -96.58
CA LEU A 674 65.71 4.72 -97.83
C LEU A 674 66.92 5.65 -97.72
N ASN A 675 67.12 6.29 -96.57
CA ASN A 675 68.28 7.13 -96.33
C ASN A 675 69.59 6.31 -96.29
N SER A 676 69.58 5.12 -95.71
CA SER A 676 70.74 4.22 -95.75
C SER A 676 70.99 3.67 -97.15
N GLU A 677 69.94 3.45 -97.95
CA GLU A 677 70.03 3.06 -99.36
C GLU A 677 70.56 4.21 -100.24
N VAL A 678 70.15 5.46 -99.98
CA VAL A 678 70.70 6.67 -100.61
C VAL A 678 72.17 6.87 -100.23
N LEU A 679 72.56 6.65 -98.96
CA LEU A 679 73.95 6.70 -98.54
C LEU A 679 74.78 5.59 -99.19
N ARG A 680 74.24 4.38 -99.30
CA ARG A 680 74.87 3.26 -100.03
C ARG A 680 75.05 3.58 -101.51
N LEU A 681 74.04 4.17 -102.16
CA LEU A 681 74.11 4.62 -103.55
C LEU A 681 75.09 5.80 -103.73
N ALA A 682 75.22 6.68 -102.73
CA ALA A 682 76.20 7.76 -102.73
C ALA A 682 77.63 7.25 -102.57
N ASP A 683 77.85 6.19 -101.78
CA ASP A 683 79.13 5.51 -101.65
C ASP A 683 79.46 4.67 -102.92
N GLU A 684 78.47 3.99 -103.51
CA GLU A 684 78.61 3.33 -104.82
C GLU A 684 78.93 4.35 -105.93
N LEU A 685 78.32 5.54 -105.91
CA LEU A 685 78.62 6.63 -106.85
C LEU A 685 80.01 7.24 -106.61
N ARG A 686 80.47 7.35 -105.37
CA ARG A 686 81.86 7.76 -105.06
C ARG A 686 82.86 6.73 -105.53
N GLN A 687 82.57 5.44 -105.33
CA GLN A 687 83.40 4.35 -105.78
C GLN A 687 83.45 4.28 -107.31
N GLU A 688 82.33 4.55 -107.99
CA GLU A 688 82.31 4.70 -109.46
C GLU A 688 83.02 5.95 -109.96
N GLN A 689 83.01 7.07 -109.21
CA GLN A 689 83.80 8.27 -109.56
C GLN A 689 85.31 8.06 -109.35
N GLU A 690 85.73 7.24 -108.38
CA GLU A 690 87.13 6.81 -108.26
C GLU A 690 87.51 5.81 -109.35
N ASN A 691 86.63 4.85 -109.68
CA ASN A 691 86.80 3.93 -110.80
C ASN A 691 86.90 4.67 -112.15
N TYR A 692 86.12 5.74 -112.35
CA TYR A 692 86.18 6.58 -113.54
C TYR A 692 87.52 7.33 -113.65
N LYS A 693 88.01 7.92 -112.55
CA LYS A 693 89.33 8.57 -112.52
C LYS A 693 90.46 7.57 -112.77
N HIS A 694 90.32 6.34 -112.27
CA HIS A 694 91.26 5.25 -112.53
C HIS A 694 91.19 4.77 -113.99
N ALA A 695 89.99 4.68 -114.57
CA ALA A 695 89.76 4.32 -115.97
C ALA A 695 90.26 5.40 -116.95
N GLU A 696 90.18 6.70 -116.60
CA GLU A 696 90.70 7.80 -117.42
C GLU A 696 92.24 7.82 -117.44
N ALA A 697 92.88 7.46 -116.31
CA ALA A 697 94.33 7.27 -116.25
C ALA A 697 94.78 6.02 -117.03
N LEU A 698 94.02 4.91 -116.94
CA LEU A 698 94.30 3.66 -117.65
C LEU A 698 94.04 3.79 -119.17
N ARG A 699 93.08 4.60 -119.62
CA ARG A 699 92.79 4.82 -121.05
C ARG A 699 93.95 5.50 -121.79
N LYS A 700 94.66 6.43 -121.13
CA LYS A 700 95.88 7.05 -121.68
C LYS A 700 97.08 6.09 -121.74
N GLN A 701 97.08 5.05 -120.90
CA GLN A 701 98.10 3.99 -120.91
C GLN A 701 97.76 2.90 -121.95
N LEU A 702 96.47 2.59 -122.13
CA LEU A 702 95.95 1.60 -123.07
C LEU A 702 95.94 2.08 -124.54
N GLU A 703 95.93 3.38 -124.83
CA GLU A 703 96.19 3.88 -126.21
C GLU A 703 97.60 3.53 -126.72
N VAL A 704 98.56 3.26 -125.81
CA VAL A 704 99.90 2.79 -126.14
C VAL A 704 99.94 1.26 -126.26
N GLU A 705 99.19 0.52 -125.46
CA GLU A 705 99.11 -0.96 -125.47
C GLU A 705 98.16 -1.55 -126.53
N ILE A 706 97.20 -0.78 -127.05
CA ILE A 706 96.31 -1.19 -128.17
C ILE A 706 97.07 -1.38 -129.49
N ARG A 707 98.28 -0.83 -129.63
CA ARG A 707 99.21 -1.16 -130.72
C ARG A 707 99.93 -2.51 -130.54
N GLU A 708 99.91 -3.11 -129.35
CA GLU A 708 100.63 -4.35 -129.04
C GLU A 708 99.69 -5.56 -128.79
N ILE A 709 98.41 -5.35 -128.44
CA ILE A 709 97.46 -6.42 -128.09
C ILE A 709 96.58 -6.88 -129.27
N THR A 710 96.62 -6.22 -130.43
CA THR A 710 96.00 -6.73 -131.67
C THR A 710 96.55 -8.10 -132.09
N VAL A 711 97.72 -8.48 -131.58
CA VAL A 711 98.40 -9.76 -131.83
C VAL A 711 97.96 -10.87 -130.84
N LYS A 712 97.16 -10.58 -129.80
CA LYS A 712 96.84 -11.55 -128.73
C LYS A 712 95.34 -11.87 -128.56
N LEU A 713 94.50 -11.47 -129.51
CA LEU A 713 93.04 -11.72 -129.49
C LEU A 713 92.67 -13.19 -129.82
N GLU A 714 93.52 -14.00 -130.44
CA GLU A 714 93.03 -15.22 -131.11
C GLU A 714 93.04 -16.52 -130.27
N GLU A 715 93.46 -16.52 -128.99
CA GLU A 715 93.73 -17.81 -128.29
C GLU A 715 92.89 -18.13 -127.03
N ALA A 716 92.05 -17.26 -126.46
CA ALA A 716 91.53 -17.46 -125.09
C ALA A 716 90.01 -17.66 -124.91
N GLU A 717 89.21 -17.76 -125.98
CA GLU A 717 87.74 -17.82 -125.89
C GLU A 717 87.12 -19.21 -125.53
N ALA A 718 87.90 -20.25 -125.20
CA ALA A 718 87.37 -21.63 -125.14
C ALA A 718 87.09 -22.26 -123.74
N PHE A 719 87.38 -21.66 -122.58
CA PHE A 719 87.46 -22.45 -121.32
C PHE A 719 86.42 -22.21 -120.18
N SER A 720 85.92 -21.00 -119.91
CA SER A 720 85.44 -20.72 -118.53
C SER A 720 83.95 -20.90 -118.22
N ALA A 721 83.16 -21.57 -119.06
CA ALA A 721 81.72 -21.79 -118.84
C ALA A 721 81.34 -22.82 -117.73
N ARG A 722 82.28 -23.29 -116.89
CA ARG A 722 82.08 -24.46 -115.99
C ARG A 722 81.93 -24.19 -114.48
N GLU A 723 82.20 -23.01 -113.92
CA GLU A 723 82.37 -22.85 -112.45
C GLU A 723 81.13 -22.42 -111.63
N GLY A 724 80.06 -21.92 -112.24
CA GLY A 724 78.93 -21.30 -111.51
C GLY A 724 78.07 -22.21 -110.60
N ARG A 725 78.16 -23.55 -110.71
CA ARG A 725 77.22 -24.46 -110.00
C ARG A 725 77.56 -24.80 -108.55
N ARG A 726 78.76 -24.51 -108.03
CA ARG A 726 79.19 -24.96 -106.68
C ARG A 726 78.79 -24.06 -105.51
N MET A 727 78.52 -22.77 -105.74
CA MET A 727 78.32 -21.81 -104.64
C MET A 727 76.94 -21.93 -103.96
N VAL A 728 75.94 -22.44 -104.67
CA VAL A 728 74.55 -22.55 -104.18
C VAL A 728 74.40 -23.58 -103.05
N GLN A 729 75.24 -24.61 -103.00
CA GLN A 729 75.07 -25.75 -102.09
C GLN A 729 75.54 -25.48 -100.65
N LYS A 730 76.43 -24.50 -100.43
CA LYS A 730 76.97 -24.16 -99.09
C LYS A 730 76.06 -23.24 -98.27
N LEU A 731 75.22 -22.43 -98.92
CA LEU A 731 74.25 -21.58 -98.22
C LEU A 731 73.06 -22.39 -97.67
N GLN A 732 72.77 -23.57 -98.24
CA GLN A 732 71.66 -24.41 -97.82
C GLN A 732 71.91 -25.18 -96.51
N THR A 733 73.18 -25.40 -96.11
CA THR A 733 73.52 -26.17 -94.90
C THR A 733 73.44 -25.33 -93.63
N ARG A 734 73.74 -24.03 -93.73
CA ARG A 734 73.73 -23.10 -92.60
C ARG A 734 72.31 -22.70 -92.15
N VAL A 735 71.35 -22.76 -93.06
CA VAL A 735 69.92 -22.55 -92.77
C VAL A 735 69.36 -23.69 -91.88
N ARG A 736 69.80 -24.94 -92.10
CA ARG A 736 69.30 -26.10 -91.37
C ARG A 736 69.69 -26.17 -89.89
N GLU A 737 70.81 -25.59 -89.50
CA GLU A 737 71.28 -25.60 -88.11
C GLU A 737 70.52 -24.56 -87.25
N LEU A 738 70.18 -23.40 -87.83
CA LEU A 738 69.37 -22.37 -87.16
C LEU A 738 67.88 -22.75 -87.07
N GLU A 739 67.38 -23.58 -88.00
CA GLU A 739 66.04 -24.17 -87.94
C GLU A 739 65.86 -25.13 -86.75
N ALA A 740 66.93 -25.85 -86.34
CA ALA A 740 66.86 -26.86 -85.27
C ALA A 740 66.75 -26.27 -83.85
N GLU A 741 67.33 -25.10 -83.61
CA GLU A 741 67.23 -24.40 -82.31
C GLU A 741 65.89 -23.65 -82.16
N PHE A 742 65.34 -23.12 -83.26
CA PHE A 742 63.97 -22.58 -83.31
C PHE A 742 62.91 -23.67 -83.03
N ASP A 743 63.12 -24.89 -83.54
CA ASP A 743 62.21 -26.02 -83.32
C ASP A 743 62.18 -26.53 -81.87
N ALA A 744 63.28 -26.43 -81.11
CA ALA A 744 63.33 -26.84 -79.71
C ALA A 744 62.52 -25.89 -78.80
N GLU A 745 62.60 -24.59 -79.04
CA GLU A 745 61.85 -23.58 -78.28
C GLU A 745 60.38 -23.49 -78.74
N SER A 746 60.13 -23.78 -80.02
CA SER A 746 58.77 -23.99 -80.56
C SER A 746 58.05 -25.18 -79.89
N ARG A 747 58.76 -26.25 -79.49
CA ARG A 747 58.16 -27.42 -78.81
C ARG A 747 57.69 -27.12 -77.38
N ARG A 748 58.45 -26.35 -76.58
CA ARG A 748 58.00 -25.90 -75.24
C ARG A 748 56.80 -24.96 -75.30
N CYS A 749 56.79 -24.04 -76.26
CA CYS A 749 55.64 -23.17 -76.48
C CYS A 749 54.41 -23.96 -76.97
N LYS A 750 54.58 -25.00 -77.80
CA LYS A 750 53.50 -25.88 -78.26
C LYS A 750 52.93 -26.78 -77.16
N GLU A 751 53.72 -27.22 -76.18
CA GLU A 751 53.23 -28.00 -75.03
C GLU A 751 52.39 -27.15 -74.05
N ALA A 752 52.81 -25.90 -73.80
CA ALA A 752 52.02 -24.94 -73.00
C ALA A 752 50.71 -24.53 -73.69
N LEU A 753 50.74 -24.34 -75.03
CA LEU A 753 49.54 -24.06 -75.83
C LEU A 753 48.63 -25.30 -75.96
N ALA A 754 49.17 -26.52 -75.93
CA ALA A 754 48.38 -27.75 -75.95
C ALA A 754 47.65 -27.98 -74.62
N ALA A 755 48.26 -27.66 -73.48
CA ALA A 755 47.60 -27.69 -72.17
C ALA A 755 46.48 -26.64 -72.06
N ALA A 756 46.74 -25.42 -72.52
CA ALA A 756 45.73 -24.37 -72.58
C ALA A 756 44.57 -24.74 -73.51
N ARG A 757 44.84 -25.29 -74.71
CA ARG A 757 43.82 -25.81 -75.63
C ARG A 757 43.08 -27.03 -75.10
N LYS A 758 43.67 -27.81 -74.18
CA LYS A 758 42.99 -28.95 -73.53
C LYS A 758 41.97 -28.48 -72.51
N PHE A 759 42.30 -27.46 -71.71
CA PHE A 759 41.34 -26.82 -70.81
C PHE A 759 40.29 -25.98 -71.55
N GLU A 760 40.67 -25.34 -72.65
CA GLU A 760 39.74 -24.62 -73.51
C GLU A 760 38.82 -25.57 -74.29
N ARG A 761 39.30 -26.76 -74.70
CA ARG A 761 38.45 -27.83 -75.22
C ARG A 761 37.54 -28.41 -74.15
N GLN A 762 38.02 -28.69 -72.95
CA GLN A 762 37.16 -29.19 -71.86
C GLN A 762 36.09 -28.16 -71.47
N TYR A 763 36.42 -26.88 -71.45
CA TYR A 763 35.46 -25.81 -71.19
C TYR A 763 34.45 -25.67 -72.33
N ARG A 764 34.91 -25.69 -73.60
CA ARG A 764 34.00 -25.67 -74.75
C ARG A 764 33.19 -26.95 -74.87
N GLU A 765 33.73 -28.12 -74.52
CA GLU A 765 33.03 -29.41 -74.47
C GLU A 765 31.99 -29.40 -73.36
N LEU A 766 32.26 -28.84 -72.18
CA LEU A 766 31.26 -28.66 -71.12
C LEU A 766 30.21 -27.62 -71.48
N GLN A 767 30.58 -26.58 -72.24
CA GLN A 767 29.64 -25.58 -72.73
C GLN A 767 28.75 -26.13 -73.85
N THR A 768 29.31 -26.86 -74.82
CA THR A 768 28.53 -27.59 -75.82
C THR A 768 27.75 -28.72 -75.17
N GLN A 769 28.26 -29.42 -74.15
CA GLN A 769 27.49 -30.41 -73.40
C GLN A 769 26.33 -29.75 -72.66
N ALA A 770 26.52 -28.57 -72.07
CA ALA A 770 25.43 -27.84 -71.43
C ALA A 770 24.41 -27.31 -72.45
N GLU A 771 24.85 -26.88 -73.64
CA GLU A 771 23.98 -26.45 -74.74
C GLU A 771 23.29 -27.62 -75.45
N ASP A 772 23.95 -28.77 -75.55
CA ASP A 772 23.46 -30.03 -76.10
C ASP A 772 22.54 -30.71 -75.10
N ASP A 773 22.79 -30.62 -73.79
CA ASP A 773 21.85 -31.05 -72.75
C ASP A 773 20.63 -30.13 -72.73
N ARG A 774 20.79 -28.82 -72.97
CA ARG A 774 19.66 -27.88 -73.11
C ARG A 774 18.86 -28.14 -74.39
N ARG A 775 19.54 -28.42 -75.51
CA ARG A 775 18.91 -28.87 -76.76
C ARG A 775 18.28 -30.23 -76.62
N MET A 776 18.90 -31.17 -75.93
CA MET A 776 18.38 -32.52 -75.66
C MET A 776 17.19 -32.44 -74.73
N VAL A 777 17.16 -31.54 -73.74
CA VAL A 777 15.97 -31.29 -72.93
C VAL A 777 14.85 -30.66 -73.77
N LEU A 778 15.14 -29.71 -74.66
CA LEU A 778 14.15 -29.15 -75.58
C LEU A 778 13.68 -30.16 -76.65
N GLU A 779 14.57 -31.02 -77.14
CA GLU A 779 14.27 -32.10 -78.07
C GLU A 779 13.51 -33.21 -77.36
N LEU A 780 13.81 -33.53 -76.10
CA LEU A 780 13.04 -34.47 -75.29
C LEU A 780 11.68 -33.89 -74.91
N GLN A 781 11.57 -32.58 -74.70
CA GLN A 781 10.30 -31.88 -74.51
C GLN A 781 9.47 -31.92 -75.81
N ASP A 782 10.08 -31.65 -76.96
CA ASP A 782 9.44 -31.75 -78.27
C ASP A 782 9.17 -33.21 -78.67
N LEU A 783 9.99 -34.18 -78.26
CA LEU A 783 9.73 -35.61 -78.45
C LEU A 783 8.64 -36.09 -77.51
N LEU A 784 8.54 -35.55 -76.29
CA LEU A 784 7.46 -35.79 -75.35
C LEU A 784 6.15 -35.21 -75.88
N ASP A 785 6.17 -33.99 -76.42
CA ASP A 785 5.02 -33.34 -77.04
C ASP A 785 4.62 -34.05 -78.34
N LYS A 786 5.60 -34.46 -79.16
CA LYS A 786 5.36 -35.29 -80.36
C LYS A 786 4.90 -36.69 -80.01
N THR A 787 5.38 -37.31 -78.93
CA THR A 787 4.88 -38.62 -78.49
C THR A 787 3.52 -38.50 -77.83
N GLN A 788 3.19 -37.42 -77.14
CA GLN A 788 1.83 -37.14 -76.67
C GLN A 788 0.88 -36.85 -77.83
N MET A 789 1.31 -36.09 -78.83
CA MET A 789 0.56 -35.88 -80.08
C MET A 789 0.41 -37.18 -80.86
N LYS A 790 1.46 -38.01 -80.95
CA LYS A 790 1.39 -39.35 -81.55
C LYS A 790 0.56 -40.31 -80.71
N MET A 791 0.52 -40.19 -79.39
CA MET A 791 -0.34 -41.02 -78.53
C MET A 791 -1.81 -40.62 -78.70
N LYS A 792 -2.10 -39.32 -78.87
CA LYS A 792 -3.42 -38.81 -79.26
C LYS A 792 -3.78 -39.21 -80.69
N ALA A 793 -2.84 -39.15 -81.63
CA ALA A 793 -3.04 -39.57 -83.01
C ALA A 793 -3.14 -41.08 -83.16
N TYR A 794 -2.42 -41.88 -82.36
CA TYR A 794 -2.54 -43.34 -82.29
C TYR A 794 -3.82 -43.74 -81.58
N LYS A 795 -4.30 -43.00 -80.57
CA LYS A 795 -5.67 -43.17 -80.06
C LYS A 795 -6.70 -42.94 -81.16
N ARG A 796 -6.55 -41.84 -81.91
CA ARG A 796 -7.43 -41.49 -83.02
C ARG A 796 -7.32 -42.48 -84.20
N GLN A 797 -6.13 -43.00 -84.49
CA GLN A 797 -5.91 -44.05 -85.49
C GLN A 797 -6.35 -45.43 -84.99
N LEU A 798 -6.38 -45.70 -83.68
CA LEU A 798 -6.99 -46.90 -83.12
C LEU A 798 -8.52 -46.81 -83.27
N GLU A 799 -9.09 -45.65 -82.92
CA GLU A 799 -10.53 -45.35 -83.11
C GLU A 799 -10.92 -45.41 -84.60
N GLU A 800 -10.11 -44.82 -85.49
CA GLU A 800 -10.30 -44.87 -86.94
C GLU A 800 -10.00 -46.26 -87.52
N ALA A 801 -9.08 -47.05 -86.96
CA ALA A 801 -8.84 -48.45 -87.36
C ALA A 801 -9.94 -49.39 -86.85
N GLU A 802 -10.57 -49.09 -85.72
CA GLU A 802 -11.79 -49.76 -85.25
C GLU A 802 -12.98 -49.42 -86.16
N GLU A 803 -13.11 -48.15 -86.57
CA GLU A 803 -14.10 -47.72 -87.58
C GLU A 803 -13.81 -48.34 -88.96
N VAL A 804 -12.56 -48.37 -89.41
CA VAL A 804 -12.15 -49.00 -90.67
C VAL A 804 -12.29 -50.52 -90.60
N SER A 805 -12.07 -51.17 -89.45
CA SER A 805 -12.34 -52.60 -89.26
C SER A 805 -13.84 -52.89 -89.33
N GLN A 806 -14.69 -52.04 -88.74
CA GLN A 806 -16.15 -52.12 -88.91
C GLN A 806 -16.59 -51.87 -90.36
N ILE A 807 -16.00 -50.88 -91.05
CA ILE A 807 -16.26 -50.58 -92.46
C ILE A 807 -15.73 -51.70 -93.36
N THR A 808 -14.60 -52.33 -93.03
CA THR A 808 -13.99 -53.42 -93.81
C THR A 808 -14.73 -54.73 -93.58
N MET A 809 -15.25 -55.00 -92.39
CA MET A 809 -16.22 -56.07 -92.16
C MET A 809 -17.52 -55.85 -92.94
N ASN A 810 -17.97 -54.60 -93.07
CA ASN A 810 -19.13 -54.26 -93.91
C ASN A 810 -18.84 -54.33 -95.42
N LYS A 811 -17.62 -53.96 -95.86
CA LYS A 811 -17.16 -54.09 -97.25
C LYS A 811 -16.83 -55.54 -97.62
N TYR A 812 -16.35 -56.36 -96.70
CA TYR A 812 -16.16 -57.81 -96.88
C TYR A 812 -17.51 -58.49 -97.08
N ARG A 813 -18.54 -58.15 -96.29
CA ARG A 813 -19.92 -58.58 -96.56
C ARG A 813 -20.41 -58.16 -97.95
N LYS A 814 -20.06 -56.95 -98.40
CA LYS A 814 -20.46 -56.43 -99.73
C LYS A 814 -19.65 -57.02 -100.89
N ALA A 815 -18.37 -57.30 -100.70
CA ALA A 815 -17.47 -57.90 -101.68
C ALA A 815 -17.71 -59.41 -101.81
N GLN A 816 -18.09 -60.10 -100.74
CA GLN A 816 -18.57 -61.48 -100.79
C GLN A 816 -19.84 -61.58 -101.64
N GLN A 817 -20.75 -60.61 -101.51
CA GLN A 817 -21.95 -60.47 -102.35
C GLN A 817 -21.61 -60.18 -103.83
N GLN A 818 -20.54 -59.44 -104.10
CA GLN A 818 -20.09 -59.11 -105.47
C GLN A 818 -19.24 -60.21 -106.12
N ILE A 819 -18.53 -61.05 -105.34
CA ILE A 819 -17.86 -62.26 -105.83
C ILE A 819 -18.92 -63.27 -106.27
N GLU A 820 -20.00 -63.46 -105.50
CA GLU A 820 -21.16 -64.28 -105.93
C GLU A 820 -21.76 -63.77 -107.26
N GLU A 821 -21.84 -62.45 -107.47
CA GLU A 821 -22.30 -61.83 -108.73
C GLU A 821 -21.26 -61.84 -109.88
N ALA A 822 -19.97 -62.02 -109.57
CA ALA A 822 -18.88 -62.07 -110.54
C ALA A 822 -18.55 -63.50 -110.96
N GLU A 823 -18.68 -64.50 -110.08
CA GLU A 823 -18.67 -65.93 -110.43
C GLU A 823 -19.79 -66.23 -111.42
N HIS A 824 -20.99 -65.66 -111.22
CA HIS A 824 -22.10 -65.76 -112.17
C HIS A 824 -21.82 -65.06 -113.53
N ARG A 825 -20.87 -64.12 -113.60
CA ARG A 825 -20.43 -63.45 -114.84
C ARG A 825 -19.22 -64.12 -115.50
N ALA A 826 -18.33 -64.73 -114.71
CA ALA A 826 -17.21 -65.53 -115.19
C ALA A 826 -17.70 -66.83 -115.85
N ASP A 827 -18.73 -67.49 -115.29
CA ASP A 827 -19.42 -68.62 -115.93
C ASP A 827 -19.99 -68.27 -117.32
N MET A 828 -20.42 -67.02 -117.50
CA MET A 828 -20.95 -66.51 -118.77
C MET A 828 -19.85 -66.18 -119.79
N ALA A 829 -18.62 -65.90 -119.32
CA ALA A 829 -17.43 -65.60 -120.14
C ALA A 829 -16.59 -66.84 -120.47
N GLU A 830 -16.54 -67.84 -119.59
CA GLU A 830 -15.92 -69.16 -119.85
C GLU A 830 -16.65 -69.94 -120.95
N ARG A 831 -17.95 -69.67 -121.13
CA ARG A 831 -18.74 -70.17 -122.27
C ARG A 831 -18.41 -69.50 -123.61
N THR A 832 -17.76 -68.34 -123.64
CA THR A 832 -17.61 -67.53 -124.86
C THR A 832 -16.19 -67.47 -125.45
N VAL A 833 -15.15 -67.91 -124.74
CA VAL A 833 -13.75 -67.88 -125.25
C VAL A 833 -13.13 -69.28 -125.43
N THR A 834 -13.72 -70.31 -124.83
CA THR A 834 -13.33 -71.70 -125.10
C THR A 834 -14.08 -72.19 -126.35
N ILE A 835 -13.35 -72.29 -127.47
CA ILE A 835 -13.72 -73.00 -128.72
C ILE A 835 -14.27 -72.11 -129.87
N LYS A 836 -13.57 -71.02 -130.18
CA LYS A 836 -13.26 -70.66 -131.59
C LYS A 836 -11.77 -70.90 -131.83
N ARG A 837 -11.41 -72.16 -132.13
CA ARG A 837 -10.43 -72.57 -133.17
C ARG A 837 -9.90 -73.98 -132.91
N ILE A 838 -10.07 -74.81 -133.94
CA ILE A 838 -9.32 -76.04 -134.30
C ILE A 838 -9.93 -77.36 -133.82
N GLY A 839 -10.67 -78.02 -134.72
CA GLY A 839 -10.67 -79.48 -134.84
C GLY A 839 -9.71 -79.93 -135.95
N PRO A 840 -9.72 -81.19 -136.40
CA PRO A 840 -10.17 -82.42 -135.75
C PRO A 840 -9.01 -83.43 -135.56
N GLY A 841 -9.20 -84.43 -134.70
CA GLY A 841 -8.61 -85.76 -134.91
C GLY A 841 -7.59 -86.29 -133.91
N ARG A 842 -8.11 -87.14 -133.00
CA ARG A 842 -7.58 -88.45 -132.56
C ARG A 842 -6.36 -88.55 -131.61
N ALA A 843 -6.69 -89.15 -130.46
CA ALA A 843 -6.08 -90.34 -129.85
C ALA A 843 -4.99 -90.18 -128.77
N GLY A 844 -5.28 -90.79 -127.61
CA GLY A 844 -4.32 -91.39 -126.67
C GLY A 844 -3.78 -90.41 -125.62
N SER A 845 -4.06 -90.57 -124.31
CA SER A 845 -3.64 -91.67 -123.43
C SER A 845 -2.54 -91.19 -122.46
N VAL A 846 -2.91 -91.16 -121.18
CA VAL A 846 -2.10 -91.69 -120.05
C VAL A 846 -1.08 -90.75 -119.35
N VAL A 847 -1.50 -90.25 -118.17
CA VAL A 847 -0.97 -90.58 -116.82
C VAL A 847 0.32 -89.93 -116.29
N ARG A 848 0.31 -89.77 -114.95
CA ARG A 848 1.44 -89.71 -113.97
C ARG A 848 2.22 -88.41 -113.88
N GLU A 849 2.77 -87.98 -112.74
CA GLU A 849 2.76 -88.30 -111.30
C GLU A 849 3.84 -87.39 -110.69
N LEU A 850 3.78 -87.12 -109.37
CA LEU A 850 4.94 -87.02 -108.46
C LEU A 850 5.93 -85.84 -108.71
N SER A 851 6.68 -85.26 -107.77
CA SER A 851 6.95 -85.43 -106.33
C SER A 851 8.14 -84.45 -106.05
N VAL A 852 8.16 -83.67 -104.96
CA VAL A 852 8.88 -83.96 -103.69
C VAL A 852 10.25 -83.25 -103.53
N THR A 853 10.48 -82.81 -102.28
CA THR A 853 11.74 -82.58 -101.51
C THR A 853 12.62 -81.34 -101.81
N THR A 854 12.75 -80.37 -100.89
CA THR A 854 13.43 -80.26 -99.55
C THR A 854 14.95 -80.04 -99.58
N ASN A 855 15.40 -79.07 -98.75
CA ASN A 855 16.55 -79.04 -97.79
C ASN A 855 17.21 -77.65 -97.78
N ARG A 856 17.82 -77.09 -96.71
CA ARG A 856 18.03 -77.38 -95.27
C ARG A 856 18.84 -76.20 -94.68
N GLY A 857 18.86 -76.06 -93.34
CA GLY A 857 19.93 -75.34 -92.59
C GLY A 857 19.43 -74.12 -91.79
N THR A 858 18.93 -74.18 -90.53
CA THR A 858 19.61 -74.31 -89.19
C THR A 858 20.83 -73.39 -89.00
N ARG A 859 21.10 -72.69 -87.88
CA ARG A 859 20.71 -72.83 -86.44
C ARG A 859 21.17 -71.60 -85.61
N ALA A 860 20.41 -71.25 -84.53
CA ALA A 860 20.79 -70.79 -83.16
C ALA A 860 21.76 -69.59 -82.95
N THR A 861 21.74 -68.74 -81.90
CA THR A 861 21.33 -68.78 -80.46
C THR A 861 21.46 -67.32 -79.92
N SER A 862 20.52 -66.73 -79.17
CA SER A 862 20.37 -66.65 -77.69
C SER A 862 21.05 -65.47 -76.95
N MET A 863 20.20 -64.71 -76.23
CA MET A 863 20.33 -64.02 -74.92
C MET A 863 21.48 -63.03 -74.64
N MET A 864 21.12 -61.77 -74.38
CA MET A 864 20.89 -61.24 -73.03
C MET A 864 19.78 -60.19 -73.06
#